data_AF-A0A9P6FYA8-F1
#
_entry.id   AF-A0A9P6FYA8-F1
#
_cell.length_a   1.000
_cell.length_b   1.000
_cell.length_c   1.000
_cell.angle_alpha   90.00
_cell.angle_beta   90.00
_cell.angle_gamma   90.00
#
_symmetry.space_group_name_H-M   'P 1'
#
loop_
_entity.id
_entity.type
_entity.pdbx_description
1 polymer ?
#
loop_
_entity_poly.entity_id
_entity_poly.type
_entity_poly.pdbx_seq_one_letter_code
_entity_poly.pdbx_strand_id
1 'polypeptide(L)'
;MKIVDKIAQKAAEGRPFYSFEYFPPKTTQGLTNLFDRIGRMQALSPTFITCTWGAGGSTFEKTTELSAVAQTVYGLETCMHLTCTNMDRGRVDDALAEAKKAGIQNILALRGDPPRGQEYWTHFDDTFQHAIDLVRYIRQQYGDYFCIGVAGYPEGHMDNTDLSSEDEIRFLKEKIDAGADFVLTQLFYDVDNFLVWEKQCRSNGITCPIIPGIMPIQSYNGFRRITSLAKIRIPLEVSQALDPIKTDDQKVKDYGVELATSTIQQLLGAGIQGFHICTLNLEKSVRLILESVGFVQPASARRLQKAQGANEPIHLSTDSGSGAKKPEGGEIHINPVIWKQEEDHLGRSESWDDFPNGRWGDARSPAFGDLDGYGASLKVEPRNALEIWGRPKSADDVSQLFVKFIEGKIPLLPWSEGSPLPETDAIQARLVACNRRGFWTVGSQPAVNGKPSTDPLVGWGPKGGYIYQKAFVELFVGPDEVERMVQKLRTRSPWITFFASSRDGEVVTNQAGDVLEEQLKIVEFKKICGKKQEAESGATPASGSVDSPVETPVCATPFTDKNEDVFVEGPNAVTWGVFPGKEIIQPTVIEKVSFVAWRDEAFEIWREWEHLYPKGSESRKLLHQIGHDYWLFNIVHNDIMDEDGIWDIVMS
;
A
#
# COMPACT_ATOMS: atom_id res chain seq x y z
N MET A 1 -8.52 -1.69 -27.49
CA MET A 1 -7.84 -2.48 -28.56
C MET A 1 -7.10 -3.62 -27.90
N LYS A 2 -7.02 -4.81 -28.50
CA LYS A 2 -6.26 -5.89 -27.85
C LYS A 2 -4.77 -5.57 -27.83
N ILE A 3 -4.12 -5.84 -26.70
CA ILE A 3 -2.67 -5.61 -26.52
C ILE A 3 -1.86 -6.35 -27.59
N VAL A 4 -2.22 -7.59 -27.92
CA VAL A 4 -1.51 -8.37 -28.95
C VAL A 4 -1.54 -7.72 -30.33
N ASP A 5 -2.63 -7.04 -30.69
CA ASP A 5 -2.72 -6.30 -31.97
C ASP A 5 -1.76 -5.12 -31.98
N LYS A 6 -1.68 -4.37 -30.87
CA LYS A 6 -0.73 -3.27 -30.70
C LYS A 6 0.72 -3.75 -30.73
N ILE A 7 1.01 -4.89 -30.09
CA ILE A 7 2.35 -5.49 -30.09
C ILE A 7 2.73 -5.89 -31.53
N ALA A 8 1.82 -6.54 -32.26
CA ALA A 8 2.05 -6.91 -33.65
C ALA A 8 2.30 -5.68 -34.53
N GLN A 9 1.55 -4.59 -34.32
CA GLN A 9 1.77 -3.32 -35.00
C GLN A 9 3.17 -2.76 -34.71
N LYS A 10 3.60 -2.71 -33.45
CA LYS A 10 4.93 -2.22 -33.06
C LYS A 10 6.06 -3.07 -33.63
N ALA A 11 5.88 -4.38 -33.63
CA ALA A 11 6.81 -5.32 -34.25
C ALA A 11 6.94 -5.08 -35.77
N ALA A 12 5.82 -4.85 -36.46
CA ALA A 12 5.82 -4.52 -37.89
C ALA A 12 6.50 -3.18 -38.20
N GLU A 13 6.43 -2.22 -37.28
CA GLU A 13 7.15 -0.93 -37.35
C GLU A 13 8.65 -1.06 -37.01
N GLY A 14 9.10 -2.21 -36.51
CA GLY A 14 10.48 -2.40 -36.02
C GLY A 14 10.81 -1.53 -34.81
N ARG A 15 9.80 -1.17 -34.00
CA ARG A 15 9.94 -0.26 -32.86
C ARG A 15 9.80 -1.01 -31.54
N PRO A 16 10.72 -0.78 -30.57
CA PRO A 16 10.49 -1.20 -29.20
C PRO A 16 9.20 -0.60 -28.64
N PHE A 17 8.62 -1.28 -27.65
CA PHE A 17 7.47 -0.79 -26.92
C PHE A 17 7.63 -0.98 -25.42
N TYR A 18 6.87 -0.19 -24.66
CA TYR A 18 6.85 -0.28 -23.21
C TYR A 18 5.44 -0.03 -22.66
N SER A 19 5.25 -0.47 -21.42
CA SER A 19 4.00 -0.35 -20.67
C SER A 19 4.31 -0.03 -19.21
N PHE A 20 3.31 0.49 -18.51
CA PHE A 20 3.43 0.93 -17.11
C PHE A 20 2.45 0.19 -16.23
N GLU A 21 2.88 -0.24 -15.04
CA GLU A 21 2.00 -0.74 -13.99
C GLU A 21 1.73 0.32 -12.93
N TYR A 22 0.48 0.44 -12.53
CA TYR A 22 0.02 1.26 -11.41
C TYR A 22 -0.78 0.43 -10.42
N PHE A 23 -0.77 0.85 -9.16
CA PHE A 23 -1.61 0.27 -8.12
C PHE A 23 -2.61 1.30 -7.57
N PRO A 24 -3.82 0.89 -7.15
CA PRO A 24 -4.79 1.80 -6.57
C PRO A 24 -4.26 2.42 -5.25
N PRO A 25 -4.18 3.75 -5.12
CA PRO A 25 -3.67 4.39 -3.91
C PRO A 25 -4.53 4.12 -2.68
N LYS A 26 -3.93 4.23 -1.49
CA LYS A 26 -4.64 4.03 -0.23
C LYS A 26 -5.64 5.15 0.07
N THR A 27 -5.36 6.37 -0.37
CA THR A 27 -6.14 7.59 -0.07
C THR A 27 -6.82 8.16 -1.32
N THR A 28 -7.93 8.89 -1.15
CA THR A 28 -8.63 9.60 -2.23
C THR A 28 -7.77 10.68 -2.87
N GLN A 29 -6.99 11.41 -2.08
CA GLN A 29 -6.06 12.41 -2.62
C GLN A 29 -4.90 11.76 -3.39
N GLY A 30 -4.38 10.62 -2.91
CA GLY A 30 -3.41 9.82 -3.63
C GLY A 30 -3.94 9.33 -4.98
N LEU A 31 -5.22 8.93 -5.05
CA LEU A 31 -5.89 8.57 -6.30
C LEU A 31 -6.00 9.76 -7.26
N THR A 32 -6.40 10.93 -6.77
CA THR A 32 -6.46 12.16 -7.57
C THR A 32 -5.09 12.51 -8.14
N ASN A 33 -4.05 12.48 -7.31
CA ASN A 33 -2.68 12.76 -7.73
C ASN A 33 -2.10 11.67 -8.66
N LEU A 34 -2.59 10.43 -8.55
CA LEU A 34 -2.25 9.36 -9.49
C LEU A 34 -2.85 9.66 -10.86
N PHE A 35 -4.09 10.13 -10.93
CA PHE A 35 -4.71 10.52 -12.20
C PHE A 35 -3.93 11.65 -12.88
N ASP A 36 -3.55 12.69 -12.16
CA ASP A 36 -2.72 13.77 -12.72
C ASP A 36 -1.37 13.24 -13.26
N ARG A 37 -0.78 12.28 -12.54
CA ARG A 37 0.46 11.60 -12.94
C ARG A 37 0.26 10.75 -14.18
N ILE A 38 -0.83 9.98 -14.26
CA ILE A 38 -1.20 9.22 -15.45
C ILE A 38 -1.34 10.16 -16.64
N GLY A 39 -1.94 11.34 -16.49
CA GLY A 39 -2.01 12.36 -17.53
C GLY A 39 -0.63 12.82 -18.01
N ARG A 40 0.35 13.02 -17.11
CA ARG A 40 1.73 13.36 -17.49
C ARG A 40 2.48 12.19 -18.12
N MET A 41 2.29 10.98 -17.61
CA MET A 41 2.95 9.76 -18.09
C MET A 41 2.33 9.25 -19.40
N GLN A 42 1.09 9.59 -19.72
CA GLN A 42 0.47 9.39 -21.03
C GLN A 42 1.31 10.05 -22.14
N ALA A 43 1.91 11.20 -21.88
CA ALA A 43 2.79 11.88 -22.84
C ALA A 43 4.07 11.09 -23.15
N LEU A 44 4.44 10.13 -22.30
CA LEU A 44 5.49 9.15 -22.58
C LEU A 44 5.00 8.05 -23.53
N SER A 45 3.78 8.10 -24.04
CA SER A 45 3.24 7.20 -25.07
C SER A 45 3.41 5.69 -24.78
N PRO A 46 3.06 5.19 -23.57
CA PRO A 46 3.06 3.75 -23.32
C PRO A 46 2.06 3.04 -24.24
N THR A 47 2.38 1.82 -24.68
CA THR A 47 1.50 1.04 -25.55
C THR A 47 0.21 0.62 -24.84
N PHE A 48 0.35 0.26 -23.56
CA PHE A 48 -0.72 -0.03 -22.63
C PHE A 48 -0.26 0.24 -21.20
N ILE A 49 -1.21 0.24 -20.25
CA ILE A 49 -0.94 0.24 -18.82
C ILE A 49 -1.57 -0.99 -18.17
N THR A 50 -1.07 -1.39 -17.01
CA THR A 50 -1.73 -2.36 -16.13
C THR A 50 -2.17 -1.68 -14.83
N CYS A 51 -3.28 -2.16 -14.27
CA CYS A 51 -3.78 -1.74 -12.96
C CYS A 51 -3.85 -2.96 -12.05
N THR A 52 -3.10 -2.95 -10.95
CA THR A 52 -2.99 -4.09 -10.04
C THR A 52 -4.27 -4.36 -9.26
N TRP A 53 -4.42 -5.62 -8.84
CA TRP A 53 -5.57 -6.12 -8.10
C TRP A 53 -5.10 -6.72 -6.78
N GLY A 54 -5.64 -6.23 -5.67
CA GLY A 54 -5.32 -6.69 -4.33
C GLY A 54 -5.84 -8.09 -4.06
N ALA A 55 -5.13 -8.83 -3.20
CA ALA A 55 -5.47 -10.21 -2.86
C ALA A 55 -6.95 -10.34 -2.41
N GLY A 56 -7.65 -11.35 -2.94
CA GLY A 56 -9.07 -11.61 -2.64
C GLY A 56 -10.03 -10.48 -3.07
N GLY A 57 -9.62 -9.59 -3.97
CA GLY A 57 -10.45 -8.47 -4.41
C GLY A 57 -10.61 -7.38 -3.36
N SER A 58 -9.63 -7.23 -2.46
CA SER A 58 -9.59 -6.15 -1.46
C SER A 58 -9.58 -4.75 -2.09
N THR A 59 -9.12 -4.64 -3.34
CA THR A 59 -9.10 -3.37 -4.09
C THR A 59 -10.08 -3.35 -5.26
N PHE A 60 -11.10 -4.23 -5.29
CA PHE A 60 -12.06 -4.37 -6.39
C PHE A 60 -12.53 -2.99 -6.91
N GLU A 61 -13.16 -2.19 -6.04
CA GLU A 61 -13.78 -0.92 -6.42
C GLU A 61 -12.74 0.06 -6.95
N LYS A 62 -11.62 0.23 -6.23
CA LYS A 62 -10.54 1.14 -6.59
C LYS A 62 -9.85 0.75 -7.90
N THR A 63 -9.69 -0.56 -8.15
CA THR A 63 -9.02 -1.07 -9.35
C THR A 63 -9.92 -0.90 -10.57
N THR A 64 -11.20 -1.21 -10.45
CA THR A 64 -12.17 -0.99 -11.53
C THR A 64 -12.30 0.49 -11.85
N GLU A 65 -12.38 1.37 -10.84
CA GLU A 65 -12.43 2.82 -11.03
C GLU A 65 -11.17 3.34 -11.73
N LEU A 66 -9.97 3.02 -11.21
CA LEU A 66 -8.70 3.42 -11.81
C LEU A 66 -8.61 2.97 -13.27
N SER A 67 -8.98 1.72 -13.55
CA SER A 67 -8.93 1.15 -14.89
C SER A 67 -9.92 1.83 -15.84
N ALA A 68 -11.15 2.07 -15.38
CA ALA A 68 -12.19 2.71 -16.17
C ALA A 68 -11.82 4.16 -16.50
N VAL A 69 -11.28 4.93 -15.54
CA VAL A 69 -10.84 6.31 -15.76
C VAL A 69 -9.65 6.36 -16.72
N ALA A 70 -8.66 5.48 -16.55
CA ALA A 70 -7.53 5.40 -17.49
C ALA A 70 -7.98 5.12 -18.93
N GLN A 71 -8.95 4.20 -19.10
CA GLN A 71 -9.48 3.84 -20.41
C GLN A 71 -10.36 4.93 -21.04
N THR A 72 -11.26 5.53 -20.26
CA THR A 72 -12.33 6.41 -20.78
C THR A 72 -11.96 7.89 -20.80
N VAL A 73 -11.15 8.34 -19.83
CA VAL A 73 -10.76 9.76 -19.69
C VAL A 73 -9.40 10.01 -20.34
N TYR A 74 -8.40 9.17 -20.05
CA TYR A 74 -7.04 9.35 -20.57
C TYR A 74 -6.81 8.66 -21.93
N GLY A 75 -7.76 7.83 -22.38
CA GLY A 75 -7.64 7.09 -23.65
C GLY A 75 -6.47 6.11 -23.67
N LEU A 76 -5.98 5.68 -22.50
CA LEU A 76 -4.92 4.71 -22.38
C LEU A 76 -5.48 3.30 -22.56
N GLU A 77 -4.79 2.48 -23.34
CA GLU A 77 -5.14 1.06 -23.42
C GLU A 77 -4.85 0.41 -22.08
N THR A 78 -5.90 -0.09 -21.44
CA THR A 78 -5.82 -0.54 -20.06
C THR A 78 -5.95 -2.06 -19.97
N CYS A 79 -5.11 -2.65 -19.14
CA CYS A 79 -5.13 -4.06 -18.76
C CYS A 79 -5.44 -4.18 -17.27
N MET A 80 -6.62 -4.68 -16.94
CA MET A 80 -7.04 -4.83 -15.54
C MET A 80 -6.54 -6.17 -15.01
N HIS A 81 -5.85 -6.17 -13.87
CA HIS A 81 -5.53 -7.41 -13.18
C HIS A 81 -6.81 -8.01 -12.60
N LEU A 82 -6.91 -9.35 -12.61
CA LEU A 82 -8.02 -10.06 -11.99
C LEU A 82 -7.52 -11.38 -11.40
N THR A 83 -7.64 -11.53 -10.08
CA THR A 83 -7.32 -12.78 -9.38
C THR A 83 -8.56 -13.66 -9.27
N CYS A 84 -8.41 -14.98 -9.24
CA CYS A 84 -9.55 -15.91 -9.17
C CYS A 84 -9.70 -16.64 -7.82
N THR A 85 -8.70 -16.61 -6.95
CA THR A 85 -8.80 -17.17 -5.60
C THR A 85 -9.35 -16.16 -4.60
N ASN A 86 -10.00 -16.66 -3.54
CA ASN A 86 -10.59 -15.87 -2.46
C ASN A 86 -11.63 -14.84 -2.92
N MET A 87 -12.28 -15.07 -4.05
CA MET A 87 -13.41 -14.27 -4.53
C MET A 87 -14.55 -15.21 -4.89
N ASP A 88 -15.78 -14.82 -4.59
CA ASP A 88 -16.94 -15.51 -5.15
C ASP A 88 -17.04 -15.27 -6.65
N ARG A 89 -17.64 -16.21 -7.38
CA ARG A 89 -17.84 -16.10 -8.82
C ARG A 89 -18.63 -14.85 -9.22
N GLY A 90 -19.58 -14.41 -8.39
CA GLY A 90 -20.35 -13.19 -8.65
C GLY A 90 -19.44 -11.96 -8.78
N ARG A 91 -18.46 -11.82 -7.89
CA ARG A 91 -17.47 -10.73 -7.99
C ARG A 91 -16.59 -10.83 -9.23
N VAL A 92 -16.23 -12.03 -9.68
CA VAL A 92 -15.52 -12.21 -10.97
C VAL A 92 -16.41 -11.75 -12.13
N ASP A 93 -17.70 -12.11 -12.10
CA ASP A 93 -18.67 -11.71 -13.12
C ASP A 93 -18.87 -10.18 -13.15
N ASP A 94 -19.03 -9.56 -11.98
CA ASP A 94 -19.18 -8.11 -11.84
C ASP A 94 -17.94 -7.37 -12.36
N ALA A 95 -16.73 -7.80 -11.99
CA ALA A 95 -15.48 -7.21 -12.47
C ALA A 95 -15.38 -7.26 -14.01
N LEU A 96 -15.69 -8.41 -14.62
CA LEU A 96 -15.64 -8.58 -16.07
C LEU A 96 -16.73 -7.76 -16.78
N ALA A 97 -17.92 -7.66 -16.20
CA ALA A 97 -19.01 -6.85 -16.73
C ALA A 97 -18.68 -5.35 -16.67
N GLU A 98 -18.11 -4.88 -15.56
CA GLU A 98 -17.64 -3.49 -15.40
C GLU A 98 -16.51 -3.16 -16.37
N ALA A 99 -15.51 -4.04 -16.50
CA ALA A 99 -14.43 -3.87 -17.47
C ALA A 99 -14.98 -3.74 -18.91
N LYS A 100 -15.89 -4.63 -19.29
CA LYS A 100 -16.55 -4.58 -20.61
C LYS A 100 -17.36 -3.30 -20.79
N LYS A 101 -18.11 -2.87 -19.77
CA LYS A 101 -18.90 -1.62 -19.79
C LYS A 101 -18.00 -0.39 -19.98
N ALA A 102 -16.81 -0.38 -19.38
CA ALA A 102 -15.81 0.67 -19.54
C ALA A 102 -15.06 0.61 -20.89
N GLY A 103 -15.33 -0.38 -21.73
CA GLY A 103 -14.65 -0.59 -23.01
C GLY A 103 -13.25 -1.20 -22.88
N ILE A 104 -12.88 -1.70 -21.70
CA ILE A 104 -11.63 -2.42 -21.47
C ILE A 104 -11.71 -3.75 -22.23
N GLN A 105 -10.64 -4.06 -22.96
CA GLN A 105 -10.51 -5.29 -23.73
C GLN A 105 -9.35 -6.15 -23.26
N ASN A 106 -8.66 -5.82 -22.16
CA ASN A 106 -7.48 -6.57 -21.73
C ASN A 106 -7.58 -6.92 -20.24
N ILE A 107 -7.41 -8.20 -19.93
CA ILE A 107 -7.45 -8.73 -18.56
C ILE A 107 -6.16 -9.51 -18.32
N LEU A 108 -5.46 -9.23 -17.21
CA LEU A 108 -4.39 -10.09 -16.73
C LEU A 108 -4.99 -11.11 -15.75
N ALA A 109 -5.16 -12.35 -16.22
CA ALA A 109 -5.74 -13.44 -15.44
C ALA A 109 -4.69 -14.04 -14.50
N LEU A 110 -4.94 -13.90 -13.20
CA LEU A 110 -4.04 -14.31 -12.13
C LEU A 110 -4.74 -15.31 -11.21
N ARG A 111 -3.96 -16.15 -10.54
CA ARG A 111 -4.49 -16.99 -9.46
C ARG A 111 -4.87 -16.08 -8.29
N GLY A 112 -3.96 -15.20 -7.89
CA GLY A 112 -3.96 -14.56 -6.57
C GLY A 112 -3.13 -15.39 -5.59
N ASP A 113 -2.56 -14.72 -4.60
CA ASP A 113 -1.81 -15.40 -3.56
C ASP A 113 -2.74 -16.21 -2.65
N PRO A 114 -2.31 -17.40 -2.18
CA PRO A 114 -3.03 -18.06 -1.12
C PRO A 114 -3.10 -17.10 0.06
N PRO A 115 -4.25 -17.01 0.71
CA PRO A 115 -4.34 -16.14 1.86
C PRO A 115 -3.51 -16.74 3.00
N ARG A 116 -2.90 -15.89 3.83
CA ARG A 116 -1.88 -16.32 4.80
C ARG A 116 -2.56 -17.00 6.00
N GLY A 117 -2.73 -18.31 5.90
CA GLY A 117 -3.34 -19.17 6.94
C GLY A 117 -4.22 -20.24 6.30
N GLN A 118 -4.33 -21.43 6.92
CA GLN A 118 -5.12 -22.55 6.39
C GLN A 118 -6.62 -22.23 6.21
N GLU A 119 -7.11 -21.12 6.78
CA GLU A 119 -8.53 -20.87 6.96
C GLU A 119 -9.10 -19.69 6.17
N TYR A 120 -8.28 -18.93 5.45
CA TYR A 120 -8.81 -17.98 4.46
C TYR A 120 -8.95 -18.58 3.07
N TRP A 121 -8.40 -19.79 2.84
CA TRP A 121 -8.76 -20.54 1.66
C TRP A 121 -10.17 -21.07 1.85
N THR A 122 -11.12 -20.17 1.73
CA THR A 122 -12.52 -20.48 1.62
C THR A 122 -12.69 -20.99 0.20
N HIS A 123 -12.86 -22.31 0.06
CA HIS A 123 -13.65 -22.90 -1.02
C HIS A 123 -15.02 -22.20 -1.04
N PHE A 124 -15.11 -21.01 -1.64
CA PHE A 124 -16.40 -20.41 -1.97
C PHE A 124 -16.91 -20.99 -3.30
N ASP A 125 -16.00 -21.43 -4.16
CA ASP A 125 -16.31 -22.04 -5.45
C ASP A 125 -15.16 -22.96 -5.90
N ASP A 126 -15.43 -24.25 -6.14
CA ASP A 126 -14.46 -25.20 -6.69
C ASP A 126 -14.03 -24.86 -8.13
N THR A 127 -14.71 -23.89 -8.75
CA THR A 127 -14.49 -23.45 -10.13
C THR A 127 -13.13 -22.77 -10.33
N PHE A 128 -12.57 -22.07 -9.34
CA PHE A 128 -11.36 -21.26 -9.51
C PHE A 128 -10.23 -21.67 -8.57
N GLN A 129 -9.36 -22.59 -9.03
CA GLN A 129 -8.21 -23.06 -8.25
C GLN A 129 -6.90 -22.48 -8.78
N HIS A 130 -6.82 -22.29 -10.11
CA HIS A 130 -5.65 -21.84 -10.81
C HIS A 130 -6.01 -20.76 -11.83
N ALA A 131 -5.03 -19.96 -12.24
CA ALA A 131 -5.24 -18.90 -13.25
C ALA A 131 -5.81 -19.45 -14.58
N ILE A 132 -5.52 -20.71 -14.93
CA ILE A 132 -6.07 -21.38 -16.12
C ILE A 132 -7.59 -21.48 -16.07
N ASP A 133 -8.19 -21.63 -14.90
CA ASP A 133 -9.63 -21.73 -14.74
C ASP A 133 -10.30 -20.39 -15.07
N LEU A 134 -9.68 -19.28 -14.64
CA LEU A 134 -10.12 -17.94 -15.01
C LEU A 134 -9.96 -17.68 -16.52
N VAL A 135 -8.87 -18.13 -17.14
CA VAL A 135 -8.70 -18.03 -18.61
C VAL A 135 -9.84 -18.75 -19.34
N ARG A 136 -10.10 -20.03 -18.98
CA ARG A 136 -11.19 -20.83 -19.57
C ARG A 136 -12.53 -20.17 -19.35
N TYR A 137 -12.77 -19.66 -18.15
CA TYR A 137 -14.02 -18.99 -17.78
C TYR A 137 -14.27 -17.73 -18.62
N ILE A 138 -13.28 -16.84 -18.71
CA ILE A 138 -13.39 -15.62 -19.53
C ILE A 138 -13.66 -15.99 -21.00
N ARG A 139 -12.94 -16.99 -21.54
CA ARG A 139 -13.16 -17.48 -22.90
C ARG A 139 -14.57 -18.04 -23.10
N GLN A 140 -15.09 -18.79 -22.13
CA GLN A 140 -16.43 -19.35 -22.18
C GLN A 140 -17.52 -18.26 -22.17
N GLN A 141 -17.40 -17.26 -21.29
CA GLN A 141 -18.43 -16.23 -21.09
C GLN A 141 -18.36 -15.10 -22.13
N TYR A 142 -17.15 -14.72 -22.54
CA TYR A 142 -16.91 -13.52 -23.36
C TYR A 142 -16.30 -13.82 -24.73
N GLY A 143 -16.01 -15.08 -25.03
CA GLY A 143 -15.39 -15.50 -26.29
C GLY A 143 -14.07 -14.77 -26.52
N ASP A 144 -14.01 -14.11 -27.68
CA ASP A 144 -12.83 -13.37 -28.14
C ASP A 144 -12.89 -11.86 -27.80
N TYR A 145 -13.82 -11.43 -26.94
CA TYR A 145 -13.92 -10.00 -26.60
C TYR A 145 -12.66 -9.48 -25.87
N PHE A 146 -12.17 -10.25 -24.89
CA PHE A 146 -10.98 -9.90 -24.11
C PHE A 146 -9.69 -10.47 -24.71
N CYS A 147 -8.64 -9.67 -24.75
CA CYS A 147 -7.25 -10.12 -24.75
C CYS A 147 -6.87 -10.57 -23.34
N ILE A 148 -6.35 -11.78 -23.17
CA ILE A 148 -6.05 -12.34 -21.85
C ILE A 148 -4.53 -12.48 -21.70
N GLY A 149 -3.95 -11.77 -20.74
CA GLY A 149 -2.58 -12.01 -20.31
C GLY A 149 -2.53 -13.02 -19.17
N VAL A 150 -1.39 -13.70 -19.01
CA VAL A 150 -1.09 -14.52 -17.82
C VAL A 150 0.31 -14.25 -17.29
N ALA A 151 0.52 -14.48 -15.98
CA ALA A 151 1.84 -14.36 -15.37
C ALA A 151 2.79 -15.51 -15.78
N GLY A 152 4.07 -15.18 -16.00
CA GLY A 152 5.19 -16.13 -16.17
C GLY A 152 6.29 -15.88 -15.15
N TYR A 153 7.03 -16.92 -14.75
CA TYR A 153 8.00 -16.86 -13.65
C TYR A 153 9.37 -17.37 -14.12
N PRO A 154 10.30 -16.49 -14.52
CA PRO A 154 11.61 -16.90 -15.03
C PRO A 154 12.48 -17.70 -14.04
N GLU A 155 12.19 -17.56 -12.75
CA GLU A 155 12.90 -18.24 -11.65
C GLU A 155 12.05 -19.33 -10.97
N GLY A 156 10.89 -19.66 -11.54
CA GLY A 156 9.91 -20.57 -10.95
C GLY A 156 8.95 -19.88 -9.97
N HIS A 157 7.80 -20.52 -9.70
CA HIS A 157 6.81 -19.98 -8.78
C HIS A 157 7.19 -20.28 -7.32
N MET A 158 7.03 -19.32 -6.42
CA MET A 158 7.47 -19.43 -5.01
C MET A 158 6.86 -20.58 -4.21
N ASP A 159 5.66 -21.03 -4.60
CA ASP A 159 4.92 -22.15 -3.97
C ASP A 159 5.37 -23.53 -4.46
N ASN A 160 6.17 -23.59 -5.53
CA ASN A 160 6.47 -24.83 -6.26
C ASN A 160 7.93 -25.24 -6.07
N THR A 161 8.33 -25.56 -4.84
CA THR A 161 9.74 -25.87 -4.51
C THR A 161 10.24 -27.19 -5.11
N ASP A 162 9.33 -28.09 -5.47
CA ASP A 162 9.66 -29.46 -5.90
C ASP A 162 9.44 -29.66 -7.41
N LEU A 163 9.02 -28.62 -8.14
CA LEU A 163 8.79 -28.71 -9.58
C LEU A 163 10.06 -28.41 -10.38
N SER A 164 10.22 -29.12 -11.49
CA SER A 164 11.24 -28.79 -12.48
C SER A 164 10.84 -27.55 -13.28
N SER A 165 11.81 -26.86 -13.88
CA SER A 165 11.55 -25.79 -14.84
C SER A 165 10.68 -26.25 -16.02
N GLU A 166 10.76 -27.53 -16.41
CA GLU A 166 9.92 -28.11 -17.46
C GLU A 166 8.45 -28.22 -17.04
N ASP A 167 8.19 -28.58 -15.78
CA ASP A 167 6.83 -28.63 -15.22
C ASP A 167 6.19 -27.23 -15.17
N GLU A 168 6.94 -26.22 -14.72
CA GLU A 168 6.51 -24.82 -14.70
C GLU A 168 6.16 -24.30 -16.10
N ILE A 169 7.02 -24.57 -17.09
CA ILE A 169 6.79 -24.18 -18.48
C ILE A 169 5.60 -24.94 -19.06
N ARG A 170 5.39 -26.22 -18.71
CA ARG A 170 4.19 -26.97 -19.10
C ARG A 170 2.93 -26.28 -18.60
N PHE A 171 2.86 -25.88 -17.33
CA PHE A 171 1.68 -25.19 -16.80
C PHE A 171 1.47 -23.81 -17.42
N LEU A 172 2.55 -23.08 -17.72
CA LEU A 172 2.45 -21.84 -18.51
C LEU A 172 1.86 -22.11 -19.90
N LYS A 173 2.32 -23.17 -20.57
CA LYS A 173 1.80 -23.58 -21.87
C LYS A 173 0.33 -24.00 -21.80
N GLU A 174 -0.09 -24.73 -20.77
CA GLU A 174 -1.50 -25.09 -20.59
C GLU A 174 -2.41 -23.85 -20.45
N LYS A 175 -1.96 -22.79 -19.77
CA LYS A 175 -2.69 -21.51 -19.70
C LYS A 175 -2.82 -20.84 -21.06
N ILE A 176 -1.77 -20.89 -21.88
CA ILE A 176 -1.76 -20.34 -23.23
C ILE A 176 -2.69 -21.16 -24.13
N ASP A 177 -2.58 -22.49 -24.09
CA ASP A 177 -3.42 -23.40 -24.86
C ASP A 177 -4.91 -23.31 -24.46
N ALA A 178 -5.21 -22.91 -23.22
CA ALA A 178 -6.56 -22.59 -22.75
C ALA A 178 -7.11 -21.26 -23.30
N GLY A 179 -6.28 -20.44 -23.93
CA GLY A 179 -6.67 -19.22 -24.62
C GLY A 179 -6.02 -17.94 -24.10
N ALA A 180 -4.90 -17.97 -23.38
CA ALA A 180 -4.16 -16.75 -23.07
C ALA A 180 -3.37 -16.25 -24.30
N ASP A 181 -3.29 -14.94 -24.48
CA ASP A 181 -2.77 -14.27 -25.68
C ASP A 181 -1.35 -13.71 -25.50
N PHE A 182 -0.91 -13.47 -24.26
CA PHE A 182 0.45 -13.01 -23.96
C PHE A 182 0.87 -13.38 -22.53
N VAL A 183 2.18 -13.35 -22.28
CA VAL A 183 2.78 -13.56 -20.97
C VAL A 183 3.42 -12.27 -20.48
N LEU A 184 3.13 -11.90 -19.24
CA LEU A 184 3.81 -10.84 -18.52
C LEU A 184 4.61 -11.48 -17.38
N THR A 185 5.92 -11.25 -17.33
CA THR A 185 6.76 -11.97 -16.36
C THR A 185 6.76 -11.30 -14.99
N GLN A 186 6.96 -12.11 -13.95
CA GLN A 186 7.47 -11.64 -12.68
C GLN A 186 8.81 -10.90 -12.89
N LEU A 187 9.10 -10.00 -11.96
CA LEU A 187 10.33 -9.25 -11.84
C LEU A 187 11.55 -10.18 -11.73
N PHE A 188 12.68 -9.77 -12.31
CA PHE A 188 13.95 -10.47 -12.21
C PHE A 188 15.10 -9.46 -12.26
N TYR A 189 16.26 -9.85 -11.74
CA TYR A 189 17.49 -9.05 -11.79
C TYR A 189 18.64 -9.79 -12.48
N ASP A 190 18.47 -11.07 -12.78
CA ASP A 190 19.39 -11.92 -13.55
C ASP A 190 18.91 -12.04 -15.01
N VAL A 191 19.50 -11.25 -15.90
CA VAL A 191 19.11 -11.19 -17.32
C VAL A 191 19.44 -12.49 -18.04
N ASP A 192 20.58 -13.11 -17.74
CA ASP A 192 21.00 -14.36 -18.37
C ASP A 192 20.02 -15.48 -18.04
N ASN A 193 19.58 -15.57 -16.78
CA ASN A 193 18.55 -16.51 -16.38
C ASN A 193 17.23 -16.30 -17.13
N PHE A 194 16.78 -15.05 -17.27
CA PHE A 194 15.59 -14.74 -18.07
C PHE A 194 15.72 -15.20 -19.53
N LEU A 195 16.87 -14.95 -20.17
CA LEU A 195 17.10 -15.34 -21.56
C LEU A 195 17.13 -16.87 -21.76
N VAL A 196 17.69 -17.60 -20.79
CA VAL A 196 17.64 -19.07 -20.78
C VAL A 196 16.19 -19.54 -20.68
N TRP A 197 15.41 -18.98 -19.75
CA TRP A 197 14.01 -19.32 -19.55
C TRP A 197 13.13 -18.98 -20.78
N GLU A 198 13.34 -17.82 -21.40
CA GLU A 198 12.63 -17.41 -22.62
C GLU A 198 12.87 -18.42 -23.75
N LYS A 199 14.13 -18.82 -23.96
CA LYS A 199 14.50 -19.83 -24.96
C LYS A 199 13.85 -21.18 -24.67
N GLN A 200 13.79 -21.60 -23.41
CA GLN A 200 13.08 -22.82 -23.01
C GLN A 200 11.58 -22.73 -23.31
N CYS A 201 10.95 -21.59 -23.04
CA CYS A 201 9.55 -21.34 -23.41
C CYS A 201 9.34 -21.48 -24.93
N ARG A 202 10.22 -20.90 -25.75
CA ARG A 202 10.17 -21.04 -27.21
C ARG A 202 10.34 -22.48 -27.67
N SER A 203 11.30 -23.21 -27.10
CA SER A 203 11.51 -24.64 -27.42
C SER A 203 10.32 -25.53 -27.03
N ASN A 204 9.50 -25.11 -26.07
CA ASN A 204 8.26 -25.79 -25.69
C ASN A 204 7.02 -25.32 -26.47
N GLY A 205 7.20 -24.52 -27.53
CA GLY A 205 6.12 -24.12 -28.42
C GLY A 205 5.28 -22.94 -27.92
N ILE A 206 5.76 -22.16 -26.95
CA ILE A 206 5.14 -20.89 -26.57
C ILE A 206 5.52 -19.84 -27.61
N THR A 207 4.56 -19.41 -28.43
CA THR A 207 4.76 -18.46 -29.54
C THR A 207 4.17 -17.08 -29.28
N CYS A 208 3.31 -16.94 -28.27
CA CYS A 208 2.75 -15.65 -27.89
C CYS A 208 3.83 -14.69 -27.36
N PRO A 209 3.57 -13.36 -27.35
CA PRO A 209 4.49 -12.41 -26.76
C PRO A 209 4.81 -12.73 -25.30
N ILE A 210 6.09 -12.62 -24.92
CA ILE A 210 6.56 -12.70 -23.53
C ILE A 210 7.17 -11.34 -23.20
N ILE A 211 6.63 -10.64 -22.22
CA ILE A 211 6.98 -9.27 -21.87
C ILE A 211 7.71 -9.27 -20.51
N PRO A 212 9.02 -8.97 -20.45
CA PRO A 212 9.76 -8.90 -19.20
C PRO A 212 9.26 -7.78 -18.29
N GLY A 213 8.99 -8.13 -17.03
CA GLY A 213 8.71 -7.20 -15.93
C GLY A 213 9.99 -6.59 -15.35
N ILE A 214 10.09 -5.26 -15.34
CA ILE A 214 11.24 -4.48 -14.87
C ILE A 214 10.77 -3.54 -13.75
N MET A 215 11.36 -3.67 -12.56
CA MET A 215 11.09 -2.76 -11.44
C MET A 215 12.36 -1.99 -11.07
N PRO A 216 12.37 -0.65 -11.22
CA PRO A 216 13.49 0.16 -10.78
C PRO A 216 13.60 0.19 -9.25
N ILE A 217 14.81 0.07 -8.72
CA ILE A 217 15.06 0.13 -7.27
C ILE A 217 14.83 1.55 -6.76
N GLN A 218 13.95 1.72 -5.77
CA GLN A 218 13.60 3.03 -5.19
C GLN A 218 14.08 3.24 -3.76
N SER A 219 14.25 2.15 -3.01
CA SER A 219 14.79 2.13 -1.66
C SER A 219 15.42 0.77 -1.39
N TYR A 220 16.44 0.74 -0.53
CA TYR A 220 17.13 -0.51 -0.22
C TYR A 220 16.20 -1.50 0.50
N ASN A 221 15.50 -1.02 1.53
CA ASN A 221 14.60 -1.85 2.34
C ASN A 221 13.40 -2.37 1.51
N GLY A 222 12.78 -1.52 0.69
CA GLY A 222 11.67 -1.91 -0.18
C GLY A 222 12.10 -2.96 -1.20
N PHE A 223 13.28 -2.79 -1.81
CA PHE A 223 13.87 -3.78 -2.71
C PHE A 223 14.12 -5.13 -2.02
N ARG A 224 14.78 -5.14 -0.85
CA ARG A 224 15.01 -6.38 -0.08
C ARG A 224 13.71 -7.09 0.30
N ARG A 225 12.69 -6.33 0.68
CA ARG A 225 11.36 -6.85 1.01
C ARG A 225 10.68 -7.51 -0.19
N ILE A 226 10.51 -6.79 -1.30
CA ILE A 226 9.81 -7.32 -2.50
C ILE A 226 10.51 -8.57 -3.03
N THR A 227 11.84 -8.53 -3.10
CA THR A 227 12.65 -9.65 -3.61
C THR A 227 12.61 -10.86 -2.69
N SER A 228 12.56 -10.66 -1.37
CA SER A 228 12.36 -11.75 -0.40
C SER A 228 10.96 -12.36 -0.50
N LEU A 229 9.92 -11.55 -0.65
CA LEU A 229 8.53 -12.02 -0.77
C LEU A 229 8.34 -12.85 -2.04
N ALA A 230 8.84 -12.34 -3.17
CA ALA A 230 8.74 -13.01 -4.47
C ALA A 230 9.83 -14.09 -4.67
N LYS A 231 10.73 -14.32 -3.69
CA LYS A 231 11.87 -15.24 -3.75
C LYS A 231 12.76 -15.03 -4.99
N ILE A 232 12.96 -13.77 -5.41
CA ILE A 232 13.76 -13.39 -6.57
C ILE A 232 15.25 -13.48 -6.22
N ARG A 233 16.04 -14.14 -7.08
CA ARG A 233 17.50 -14.18 -6.98
C ARG A 233 18.08 -12.82 -7.34
N ILE A 234 18.90 -12.30 -6.43
CA ILE A 234 19.67 -11.08 -6.66
C ILE A 234 21.10 -11.44 -7.05
N PRO A 235 21.59 -11.02 -8.24
CA PRO A 235 22.99 -11.17 -8.60
C PRO A 235 23.93 -10.58 -7.55
N LEU A 236 25.10 -11.21 -7.37
CA LEU A 236 26.05 -10.79 -6.33
C LEU A 236 26.53 -9.36 -6.55
N GLU A 237 26.70 -8.98 -7.81
CA GLU A 237 27.15 -7.66 -8.27
C GLU A 237 26.15 -6.58 -7.85
N VAL A 238 24.84 -6.86 -7.93
CA VAL A 238 23.78 -5.95 -7.51
C VAL A 238 23.82 -5.73 -5.99
N SER A 239 24.00 -6.80 -5.23
CA SER A 239 24.10 -6.70 -3.76
C SER A 239 25.36 -5.94 -3.33
N GLN A 240 26.51 -6.22 -3.95
CA GLN A 240 27.77 -5.55 -3.67
C GLN A 240 27.75 -4.05 -4.03
N ALA A 241 27.02 -3.66 -5.07
CA ALA A 241 26.86 -2.26 -5.45
C ALA A 241 25.94 -1.49 -4.47
N LEU A 242 24.89 -2.15 -3.95
CA LEU A 242 23.92 -1.54 -3.04
C LEU A 242 24.43 -1.41 -1.60
N ASP A 243 25.18 -2.40 -1.10
CA ASP A 243 25.66 -2.43 0.29
C ASP A 243 26.34 -1.14 0.80
N PRO A 244 27.27 -0.49 0.05
CA PRO A 244 27.91 0.73 0.51
C PRO A 244 27.01 1.97 0.45
N ILE A 245 25.89 1.92 -0.28
CA ILE A 245 24.97 3.06 -0.49
C ILE A 245 23.61 2.87 0.17
N LYS A 246 23.36 1.75 0.85
CA LYS A 246 22.04 1.37 1.40
C LYS A 246 21.40 2.37 2.37
N THR A 247 22.16 3.30 2.93
CA THR A 247 21.68 4.38 3.82
C THR A 247 21.56 5.74 3.12
N ASP A 248 21.86 5.81 1.82
CA ASP A 248 21.77 7.01 0.99
C ASP A 248 20.72 6.79 -0.10
N ASP A 249 19.46 7.13 0.21
CA ASP A 249 18.30 6.91 -0.66
C ASP A 249 18.50 7.49 -2.06
N GLN A 250 19.19 8.63 -2.18
CA GLN A 250 19.43 9.25 -3.47
C GLN A 250 20.33 8.35 -4.34
N LYS A 251 21.45 7.88 -3.78
CA LYS A 251 22.34 6.96 -4.49
C LYS A 251 21.67 5.64 -4.83
N VAL A 252 20.81 5.12 -3.95
CA VAL A 252 20.05 3.88 -4.22
C VAL A 252 19.12 4.07 -5.42
N LYS A 253 18.41 5.20 -5.51
CA LYS A 253 17.53 5.52 -6.65
C LYS A 253 18.32 5.71 -7.95
N ASP A 254 19.44 6.43 -7.88
CA ASP A 254 20.32 6.64 -9.04
C ASP A 254 20.83 5.29 -9.58
N TYR A 255 21.31 4.41 -8.70
CA TYR A 255 21.70 3.05 -9.07
C TYR A 255 20.54 2.23 -9.63
N GLY A 256 19.33 2.37 -9.06
CA GLY A 256 18.13 1.69 -9.55
C GLY A 256 17.76 2.06 -10.99
N VAL A 257 17.93 3.33 -11.37
CA VAL A 257 17.75 3.81 -12.75
C VAL A 257 18.84 3.24 -13.67
N GLU A 258 20.10 3.25 -13.24
CA GLU A 258 21.22 2.69 -14.00
C GLU A 258 21.05 1.19 -14.26
N LEU A 259 20.66 0.44 -13.23
CA LEU A 259 20.43 -1.00 -13.33
C LEU A 259 19.30 -1.32 -14.31
N ALA A 260 18.13 -0.68 -14.17
CA ALA A 260 17.00 -0.90 -15.07
C ALA A 260 17.33 -0.53 -16.52
N THR A 261 18.10 0.55 -16.73
CA THR A 261 18.59 0.97 -18.05
C THR A 261 19.48 -0.11 -18.67
N SER A 262 20.45 -0.61 -17.91
CA SER A 262 21.35 -1.69 -18.36
C SER A 262 20.58 -2.97 -18.68
N THR A 263 19.62 -3.36 -17.84
CA THR A 263 18.75 -4.52 -18.08
C THR A 263 17.99 -4.40 -19.40
N ILE A 264 17.35 -3.25 -19.68
CA ILE A 264 16.64 -3.01 -20.94
C ILE A 264 17.60 -3.07 -22.12
N GLN A 265 18.79 -2.47 -22.02
CA GLN A 265 19.79 -2.50 -23.09
C GLN A 265 20.28 -3.92 -23.40
N GLN A 266 20.51 -4.75 -22.39
CA GLN A 266 20.90 -6.16 -22.58
C GLN A 266 19.79 -6.95 -23.25
N LEU A 267 18.53 -6.77 -22.82
CA LEU A 267 17.36 -7.41 -23.42
C LEU A 267 17.15 -6.97 -24.89
N LEU A 268 17.33 -5.68 -25.20
CA LEU A 268 17.31 -5.17 -26.56
C LEU A 268 18.40 -5.84 -27.41
N GLY A 269 19.62 -5.98 -26.88
CA GLY A 269 20.73 -6.67 -27.54
C GLY A 269 20.46 -8.15 -27.82
N ALA A 270 19.62 -8.79 -27.00
CA ALA A 270 19.15 -10.16 -27.18
C ALA A 270 17.92 -10.28 -28.10
N GLY A 271 17.41 -9.17 -28.65
CA GLY A 271 16.26 -9.16 -29.57
C GLY A 271 14.89 -9.03 -28.90
N ILE A 272 14.83 -8.80 -27.59
CA ILE A 272 13.58 -8.54 -26.87
C ILE A 272 13.20 -7.06 -27.03
N GLN A 273 12.02 -6.79 -27.55
CA GLN A 273 11.59 -5.44 -27.97
C GLN A 273 10.48 -4.84 -27.09
N GLY A 274 9.95 -5.59 -26.11
CA GLY A 274 8.83 -5.17 -25.26
C GLY A 274 9.22 -5.15 -23.80
N PHE A 275 8.81 -4.13 -23.05
CA PHE A 275 9.14 -3.98 -21.63
C PHE A 275 7.91 -3.60 -20.80
N HIS A 276 7.77 -4.20 -19.63
CA HIS A 276 6.74 -3.83 -18.67
C HIS A 276 7.39 -3.20 -17.44
N ILE A 277 7.16 -1.90 -17.20
CA ILE A 277 7.82 -1.17 -16.12
C ILE A 277 6.88 -1.05 -14.93
N CYS A 278 7.23 -1.69 -13.82
CA CYS A 278 6.55 -1.54 -12.54
C CYS A 278 6.92 -0.18 -11.94
N THR A 279 6.03 0.80 -12.09
CA THR A 279 6.33 2.21 -11.80
C THR A 279 6.39 2.52 -10.31
N LEU A 280 5.75 1.67 -9.49
CA LEU A 280 5.47 1.94 -8.08
C LEU A 280 4.69 3.26 -7.87
N ASN A 281 3.86 3.62 -8.85
CA ASN A 281 3.20 4.92 -8.98
C ASN A 281 4.18 6.10 -9.05
N LEU A 282 5.45 5.91 -9.44
CA LEU A 282 6.48 6.97 -9.55
C LEU A 282 6.73 7.39 -11.00
N GLU A 283 6.93 8.69 -11.24
CA GLU A 283 7.16 9.23 -12.60
C GLU A 283 8.66 9.36 -12.93
N LYS A 284 9.46 9.92 -12.00
CA LYS A 284 10.81 10.40 -12.30
C LYS A 284 11.77 9.29 -12.73
N SER A 285 11.80 8.18 -11.99
CA SER A 285 12.66 7.03 -12.32
C SER A 285 12.29 6.43 -13.67
N VAL A 286 11.00 6.28 -13.96
CA VAL A 286 10.49 5.76 -15.25
C VAL A 286 10.91 6.68 -16.39
N ARG A 287 10.72 8.00 -16.26
CA ARG A 287 11.16 8.96 -17.29
C ARG A 287 12.67 8.88 -17.51
N LEU A 288 13.48 8.89 -16.46
CA LEU A 288 14.94 8.81 -16.57
C LEU A 288 15.40 7.54 -17.27
N ILE A 289 14.77 6.39 -16.99
CA ILE A 289 15.06 5.13 -17.69
C ILE A 289 14.74 5.27 -19.18
N LEU A 290 13.54 5.75 -19.53
CA LEU A 290 13.12 5.90 -20.92
C LEU A 290 13.98 6.90 -21.71
N GLU A 291 14.42 7.98 -21.08
CA GLU A 291 15.37 8.94 -21.66
C GLU A 291 16.75 8.28 -21.87
N SER A 292 17.23 7.51 -20.88
CA SER A 292 18.55 6.87 -20.93
C SER A 292 18.65 5.78 -21.99
N VAL A 293 17.56 5.04 -22.25
CA VAL A 293 17.49 4.06 -23.35
C VAL A 293 17.11 4.68 -24.70
N GLY A 294 16.83 5.99 -24.74
CA GLY A 294 16.51 6.73 -25.96
C GLY A 294 15.09 6.52 -26.49
N PHE A 295 14.17 6.02 -25.67
CA PHE A 295 12.76 5.84 -26.04
C PHE A 295 11.95 7.15 -25.99
N VAL A 296 12.39 8.11 -25.17
CA VAL A 296 11.79 9.43 -25.02
C VAL A 296 12.89 10.50 -25.10
N GLN A 297 12.56 11.65 -25.67
CA GLN A 297 13.49 12.79 -25.74
C GLN A 297 13.68 13.43 -24.35
N PRO A 298 14.91 13.82 -23.97
CA PRO A 298 15.17 14.49 -22.70
C PRO A 298 14.33 15.76 -22.53
N ALA A 299 13.89 16.03 -21.31
CA ALA A 299 13.14 17.25 -20.97
C ALA A 299 13.82 18.55 -21.43
N SER A 300 15.16 18.60 -21.40
CA SER A 300 15.97 19.74 -21.86
C SER A 300 15.83 20.01 -23.37
N ALA A 301 15.79 18.95 -24.19
CA ALA A 301 15.58 19.05 -25.63
C ALA A 301 14.16 19.55 -25.96
N ARG A 302 13.15 19.11 -25.19
CA ARG A 302 11.76 19.57 -25.34
C ARG A 302 11.59 21.05 -24.98
N ARG A 303 12.27 21.52 -23.92
CA ARG A 303 12.29 22.95 -23.53
C ARG A 303 12.94 23.82 -24.61
N LEU A 304 14.04 23.36 -25.20
CA LEU A 304 14.71 24.05 -26.31
C LEU A 304 13.83 24.14 -27.56
N GLN A 305 13.15 23.05 -27.94
CA GLN A 305 12.21 23.07 -29.08
C GLN A 305 11.00 23.99 -28.85
N LYS A 306 10.43 24.00 -27.63
CA LYS A 306 9.36 24.96 -27.26
C LYS A 306 9.85 26.40 -27.29
N ALA A 307 11.05 26.67 -26.76
CA ALA A 307 11.66 28.01 -26.77
C ALA A 307 12.01 28.50 -28.19
N GLN A 308 12.21 27.59 -29.14
CA GLN A 308 12.51 27.87 -30.54
C GLN A 308 11.26 27.99 -31.44
N GLY A 309 10.05 27.95 -30.88
CA GLY A 309 8.81 28.23 -31.61
C GLY A 309 8.31 27.10 -32.51
N ALA A 310 8.80 25.86 -32.34
CA ALA A 310 8.24 24.70 -33.02
C ALA A 310 6.94 24.27 -32.32
N ASN A 311 5.84 25.01 -32.57
CA ASN A 311 4.49 24.50 -32.38
C ASN A 311 4.21 23.49 -33.49
N GLU A 312 4.71 22.26 -33.36
CA GLU A 312 3.99 21.16 -33.98
C GLU A 312 2.71 20.93 -33.16
N PRO A 313 1.53 20.96 -33.78
CA PRO A 313 0.32 20.56 -33.08
C PRO A 313 0.54 19.12 -32.60
N ILE A 314 0.21 18.86 -31.34
CA ILE A 314 0.03 17.50 -30.84
C ILE A 314 -0.93 16.84 -31.84
N HIS A 315 -0.40 15.93 -32.66
CA HIS A 315 -1.23 15.10 -33.52
C HIS A 315 -2.06 14.20 -32.60
N LEU A 316 -3.20 14.72 -32.16
CA LEU A 316 -4.35 13.88 -31.87
C LEU A 316 -4.66 13.21 -33.19
N SER A 317 -4.14 11.99 -33.39
CA SER A 317 -4.45 11.19 -34.58
C SER A 317 -5.95 10.95 -34.58
N THR A 318 -6.69 11.76 -35.32
CA THR A 318 -8.11 11.58 -35.60
C THR A 318 -8.36 10.47 -36.62
N ASP A 319 -7.46 9.48 -36.72
CA ASP A 319 -7.70 8.27 -37.50
C ASP A 319 -8.53 7.28 -36.66
N SER A 320 -9.69 7.75 -36.20
CA SER A 320 -10.75 6.94 -35.65
C SER A 320 -11.52 6.31 -36.80
N GLY A 321 -10.90 5.32 -37.44
CA GLY A 321 -11.55 4.35 -38.31
C GLY A 321 -12.14 3.16 -37.55
N SER A 322 -12.41 3.27 -36.24
CA SER A 322 -13.02 2.22 -35.44
C SER A 322 -14.39 2.64 -34.92
N GLY A 323 -15.42 1.91 -35.34
CA GLY A 323 -16.82 2.15 -34.98
C GLY A 323 -17.12 1.87 -33.51
N ALA A 324 -16.77 2.80 -32.64
CA ALA A 324 -17.28 2.84 -31.27
C ALA A 324 -18.78 3.24 -31.32
N LYS A 325 -19.66 2.25 -31.26
CA LYS A 325 -21.08 2.50 -30.95
C LYS A 325 -21.14 3.08 -29.52
N LYS A 326 -21.71 4.28 -29.38
CA LYS A 326 -22.12 4.83 -28.07
C LYS A 326 -22.98 3.79 -27.34
N PRO A 327 -22.70 3.44 -26.08
CA PRO A 327 -23.64 2.72 -25.25
C PRO A 327 -24.84 3.64 -24.97
N GLU A 328 -26.05 3.19 -25.29
CA GLU A 328 -27.28 3.81 -24.82
C GLU A 328 -27.51 3.38 -23.36
N GLY A 329 -27.62 4.35 -22.45
CA GLY A 329 -28.20 4.17 -21.11
C GLY A 329 -27.22 4.08 -19.95
N GLY A 330 -27.14 5.18 -19.18
CA GLY A 330 -26.49 5.24 -17.86
C GLY A 330 -25.67 6.50 -17.68
N GLU A 331 -26.29 7.58 -17.18
CA GLU A 331 -25.57 8.79 -16.75
C GLU A 331 -24.64 8.45 -15.59
N ILE A 332 -23.34 8.30 -15.87
CA ILE A 332 -22.29 8.39 -14.87
C ILE A 332 -21.91 9.87 -14.78
N HIS A 333 -22.45 10.57 -13.79
CA HIS A 333 -22.07 11.95 -13.48
C HIS A 333 -20.71 11.96 -12.78
N ILE A 334 -19.63 11.85 -13.56
CA ILE A 334 -18.34 12.40 -13.17
C ILE A 334 -18.17 13.62 -14.06
N ASN A 335 -18.19 14.82 -13.47
CA ASN A 335 -17.72 16.03 -14.14
C ASN A 335 -16.22 16.11 -13.88
N PRO A 336 -15.34 15.57 -14.75
CA PRO A 336 -13.94 15.90 -14.66
C PRO A 336 -13.84 17.39 -14.98
N VAL A 337 -13.52 18.19 -13.96
CA VAL A 337 -12.96 19.51 -14.19
C VAL A 337 -11.68 19.24 -15.00
N ILE A 338 -11.75 19.45 -16.31
CA ILE A 338 -10.59 19.40 -17.20
C ILE A 338 -9.71 20.54 -16.72
N TRP A 339 -8.75 20.22 -15.86
CA TRP A 339 -7.74 21.16 -15.40
C TRP A 339 -7.07 21.73 -16.65
N LYS A 340 -7.20 23.04 -16.85
CA LYS A 340 -6.31 23.76 -17.77
C LYS A 340 -4.90 23.36 -17.38
N GLN A 341 -4.08 22.93 -18.35
CA GLN A 341 -2.64 22.79 -18.14
C GLN A 341 -2.13 24.15 -17.63
N GLU A 342 -1.96 24.29 -16.31
CA GLU A 342 -1.10 25.30 -15.78
C GLU A 342 0.32 24.88 -16.17
N GLU A 343 0.94 25.68 -17.03
CA GLU A 343 2.32 25.50 -17.41
C GLU A 343 3.19 25.65 -16.14
N ASP A 344 3.91 24.59 -15.77
CA ASP A 344 4.94 24.67 -14.73
C ASP A 344 6.12 25.50 -15.25
N HIS A 345 6.00 26.82 -15.09
CA HIS A 345 7.01 27.79 -15.52
C HIS A 345 8.24 27.84 -14.60
N LEU A 346 8.24 27.10 -13.47
CA LEU A 346 9.22 27.28 -12.40
C LEU A 346 10.12 26.06 -12.15
N GLY A 347 9.95 24.95 -12.89
CA GLY A 347 10.71 23.72 -12.63
C GLY A 347 10.48 23.20 -11.20
N ARG A 348 9.35 23.58 -10.60
CA ARG A 348 8.97 23.20 -9.23
C ARG A 348 8.49 21.76 -9.17
N SER A 349 8.11 21.15 -10.30
CA SER A 349 7.75 19.73 -10.38
C SER A 349 8.94 18.78 -10.60
N GLU A 350 10.20 19.28 -10.64
CA GLU A 350 11.42 18.47 -10.84
C GLU A 350 12.19 18.18 -9.54
N SER A 351 11.61 18.52 -8.38
CA SER A 351 11.99 17.95 -7.09
C SER A 351 11.82 16.42 -7.14
N TRP A 352 12.58 15.68 -6.32
CA TRP A 352 12.33 14.26 -6.08
C TRP A 352 11.06 14.06 -5.24
N ASP A 353 9.96 14.76 -5.55
CA ASP A 353 8.73 14.86 -4.74
C ASP A 353 7.86 13.59 -4.68
N ASP A 354 8.47 12.42 -4.88
CA ASP A 354 7.81 11.13 -4.81
C ASP A 354 8.67 10.14 -4.02
N PHE A 355 8.87 10.38 -2.73
CA PHE A 355 9.41 9.33 -1.88
C PHE A 355 8.35 8.23 -1.69
N PRO A 356 8.77 6.95 -1.62
CA PRO A 356 8.06 5.93 -0.86
C PRO A 356 7.82 6.50 0.53
N ASN A 357 6.66 7.12 0.67
CA ASN A 357 6.18 7.55 1.94
C ASN A 357 5.70 6.27 2.56
N GLY A 358 6.56 5.66 3.39
CA GLY A 358 6.13 4.60 4.28
C GLY A 358 4.91 5.07 5.08
N ARG A 359 4.56 4.33 6.11
CA ARG A 359 3.33 4.56 6.87
C ARG A 359 3.00 6.02 7.27
N TRP A 360 4.02 6.87 7.49
CA TRP A 360 3.87 8.27 7.91
C TRP A 360 4.45 9.31 6.94
N GLY A 361 4.56 9.04 5.64
CA GLY A 361 4.89 10.12 4.71
C GLY A 361 3.65 10.86 4.19
N ASP A 362 3.83 11.73 3.21
CA ASP A 362 2.75 12.55 2.63
C ASP A 362 1.63 11.68 2.03
N ALA A 363 0.43 11.73 2.64
CA ALA A 363 -0.74 10.95 2.26
C ALA A 363 -1.36 11.37 0.92
N ARG A 364 -0.91 12.51 0.38
CA ARG A 364 -1.24 12.97 -0.98
C ARG A 364 -0.42 12.21 -2.02
N SER A 365 0.68 11.58 -1.65
CA SER A 365 1.49 10.78 -2.58
C SER A 365 0.66 9.60 -3.13
N PRO A 366 0.61 9.40 -4.45
CA PRO A 366 0.06 8.19 -5.07
C PRO A 366 0.74 6.89 -4.61
N ALA A 367 1.96 7.01 -4.09
CA ALA A 367 2.80 5.94 -3.60
C ALA A 367 2.74 5.80 -2.06
N PHE A 368 1.78 6.44 -1.39
CA PHE A 368 1.64 6.39 0.07
C PHE A 368 1.33 4.99 0.60
N GLY A 369 2.10 4.56 1.60
CA GLY A 369 1.99 3.26 2.28
C GLY A 369 3.00 2.21 1.78
N ASP A 370 2.88 0.97 2.29
CA ASP A 370 3.70 -0.16 1.83
C ASP A 370 3.62 -0.34 0.30
N LEU A 371 4.77 -0.19 -0.38
CA LEU A 371 4.92 -0.27 -1.83
C LEU A 371 4.91 -1.69 -2.40
N ASP A 372 4.80 -2.71 -1.56
CA ASP A 372 4.88 -4.09 -2.01
C ASP A 372 3.57 -4.60 -2.65
N GLY A 373 2.48 -3.82 -2.58
CA GLY A 373 1.21 -4.13 -3.22
C GLY A 373 0.39 -5.23 -2.52
N TYR A 374 0.90 -5.82 -1.43
CA TYR A 374 0.25 -6.92 -0.71
C TYR A 374 -0.69 -6.45 0.41
N GLY A 375 -0.68 -5.15 0.73
CA GLY A 375 -1.49 -4.58 1.81
C GLY A 375 -1.13 -5.12 3.19
N ALA A 376 -2.11 -5.12 4.10
CA ALA A 376 -1.99 -5.66 5.46
C ALA A 376 -1.59 -7.14 5.40
N SER A 377 -0.38 -7.47 5.83
CA SER A 377 0.12 -8.84 5.77
C SER A 377 1.16 -9.11 6.86
N LEU A 378 1.18 -10.34 7.38
CA LEU A 378 2.22 -10.79 8.30
C LEU A 378 3.55 -10.86 7.56
N LYS A 379 4.58 -10.17 8.04
CA LYS A 379 5.89 -10.10 7.38
C LYS A 379 6.75 -11.38 7.59
N VAL A 380 6.11 -12.52 7.86
CA VAL A 380 6.72 -13.80 8.19
C VAL A 380 5.84 -14.96 7.70
N GLU A 381 6.47 -16.07 7.31
CA GLU A 381 5.76 -17.29 6.91
C GLU A 381 4.95 -17.86 8.09
N PRO A 382 3.71 -18.37 7.87
CA PRO A 382 2.85 -18.89 8.94
C PRO A 382 3.50 -19.88 9.91
N ARG A 383 4.35 -20.78 9.41
CA ARG A 383 5.06 -21.76 10.25
C ARG A 383 6.02 -21.07 11.21
N ASN A 384 6.87 -20.19 10.70
CA ASN A 384 7.82 -19.44 11.50
C ASN A 384 7.09 -18.51 12.49
N ALA A 385 5.97 -17.91 12.05
CA ALA A 385 5.13 -17.09 12.91
C ALA A 385 4.62 -17.86 14.14
N LEU A 386 4.14 -19.09 13.96
CA LEU A 386 3.70 -19.96 15.06
C LEU A 386 4.86 -20.36 16.00
N GLU A 387 6.06 -20.54 15.47
CA GLU A 387 7.26 -20.81 16.28
C GLU A 387 7.68 -19.58 17.12
N ILE A 388 7.56 -18.38 16.56
CA ILE A 388 7.95 -17.13 17.25
C ILE A 388 6.89 -16.70 18.28
N TRP A 389 5.60 -16.68 17.89
CA TRP A 389 4.52 -16.09 18.69
C TRP A 389 3.77 -17.11 19.55
N GLY A 390 3.96 -18.41 19.31
CA GLY A 390 3.28 -19.45 20.07
C GLY A 390 1.76 -19.37 19.91
N ARG A 391 1.02 -19.69 20.98
CA ARG A 391 -0.45 -19.75 21.03
C ARG A 391 -0.97 -18.94 22.23
N PRO A 392 -1.04 -17.60 22.13
CA PRO A 392 -1.48 -16.76 23.26
C PRO A 392 -2.92 -17.10 23.65
N LYS A 393 -3.25 -17.08 24.94
CA LYS A 393 -4.59 -17.42 25.46
C LYS A 393 -5.16 -16.35 26.38
N SER A 394 -4.35 -15.38 26.76
CA SER A 394 -4.72 -14.23 27.59
C SER A 394 -4.07 -12.95 27.07
N ALA A 395 -4.60 -11.79 27.50
CA ALA A 395 -3.99 -10.50 27.22
C ALA A 395 -2.57 -10.38 27.82
N ASP A 396 -2.28 -11.09 28.92
CA ASP A 396 -0.92 -11.16 29.48
C ASP A 396 0.03 -11.89 28.52
N ASP A 397 -0.39 -13.01 27.91
CA ASP A 397 0.45 -13.71 26.91
C ASP A 397 0.83 -12.79 25.74
N VAL A 398 -0.13 -12.00 25.25
CA VAL A 398 0.11 -10.98 24.21
C VAL A 398 1.09 -9.92 24.72
N SER A 399 0.87 -9.39 25.93
CA SER A 399 1.77 -8.42 26.57
C SER A 399 3.20 -8.94 26.68
N GLN A 400 3.39 -10.21 27.04
CA GLN A 400 4.71 -10.85 27.12
C GLN A 400 5.38 -10.97 25.75
N LEU A 401 4.64 -11.19 24.67
CA LEU A 401 5.20 -11.19 23.31
C LEU A 401 5.74 -9.81 22.93
N PHE A 402 4.97 -8.75 23.20
CA PHE A 402 5.41 -7.39 22.94
C PHE A 402 6.64 -7.01 23.78
N VAL A 403 6.66 -7.39 25.07
CA VAL A 403 7.84 -7.19 25.93
C VAL A 403 9.06 -7.92 25.39
N LYS A 404 8.93 -9.21 25.04
CA LYS A 404 10.03 -10.00 24.45
C LYS A 404 10.56 -9.38 23.17
N PHE A 405 9.69 -8.80 22.34
CA PHE A 405 10.11 -8.12 21.12
C PHE A 405 10.94 -6.88 21.41
N ILE A 406 10.46 -6.00 22.30
CA ILE A 406 11.19 -4.78 22.70
C ILE A 406 12.53 -5.10 23.38
N GLU A 407 12.61 -6.21 24.13
CA GLU A 407 13.84 -6.71 24.74
C GLU A 407 14.77 -7.47 23.75
N GLY A 408 14.40 -7.54 22.46
CA GLY A 408 15.19 -8.24 21.43
C GLY A 408 15.22 -9.77 21.55
N LYS A 409 14.33 -10.36 22.35
CA LYS A 409 14.25 -11.82 22.59
C LYS A 409 13.48 -12.55 21.49
N ILE A 410 12.64 -11.86 20.75
CA ILE A 410 12.01 -12.37 19.52
C ILE A 410 12.27 -11.40 18.37
N PRO A 411 12.39 -11.90 17.13
CA PRO A 411 12.89 -11.10 16.02
C PRO A 411 11.86 -10.12 15.44
N LEU A 412 10.55 -10.38 15.59
CA LEU A 412 9.48 -9.54 15.07
C LEU A 412 8.12 -9.79 15.75
N LEU A 413 7.25 -8.79 15.66
CA LEU A 413 5.80 -8.81 15.85
C LEU A 413 5.06 -8.68 14.50
N PRO A 414 3.74 -8.91 14.45
CA PRO A 414 2.95 -8.76 13.22
C PRO A 414 3.10 -7.41 12.51
N TRP A 415 3.23 -6.31 13.28
CA TRP A 415 3.36 -4.94 12.75
C TRP A 415 4.80 -4.50 12.46
N SER A 416 5.81 -5.32 12.79
CA SER A 416 7.22 -4.94 12.64
C SER A 416 7.90 -5.72 11.51
N GLU A 417 8.75 -5.04 10.73
CA GLU A 417 9.52 -5.65 9.65
C GLU A 417 10.84 -6.31 10.10
N GLY A 418 11.13 -6.30 11.40
CA GLY A 418 12.36 -6.83 11.97
C GLY A 418 12.53 -6.41 13.43
N SER A 419 13.73 -6.63 13.98
CA SER A 419 14.06 -6.27 15.36
C SER A 419 13.96 -4.76 15.60
N PRO A 420 13.75 -4.32 16.85
CA PRO A 420 13.70 -2.89 17.17
C PRO A 420 14.92 -2.14 16.62
N LEU A 421 14.69 -0.96 16.04
CA LEU A 421 15.76 -0.10 15.56
C LEU A 421 16.64 0.38 16.73
N PRO A 422 17.94 0.66 16.52
CA PRO A 422 18.84 1.11 17.60
C PRO A 422 18.35 2.32 18.39
N GLU A 423 17.58 3.23 17.78
CA GLU A 423 16.98 4.38 18.48
C GLU A 423 15.98 3.97 19.58
N THR A 424 15.40 2.77 19.48
CA THR A 424 14.45 2.22 20.46
C THR A 424 15.10 2.01 21.82
N ASP A 425 16.42 1.76 21.87
CA ASP A 425 17.16 1.54 23.12
C ASP A 425 17.03 2.72 24.09
N ALA A 426 16.91 3.95 23.57
CA ALA A 426 16.74 5.17 24.37
C ALA A 426 15.41 5.18 25.17
N ILE A 427 14.39 4.47 24.69
CA ILE A 427 13.04 4.44 25.28
C ILE A 427 12.56 3.03 25.64
N GLN A 428 13.45 2.03 25.57
CA GLN A 428 13.11 0.61 25.76
C GLN A 428 12.39 0.34 27.09
N ALA A 429 12.89 0.88 28.21
CA ALA A 429 12.29 0.67 29.52
C ALA A 429 10.84 1.19 29.60
N ARG A 430 10.56 2.31 28.94
CA ARG A 430 9.23 2.95 28.90
C ARG A 430 8.26 2.14 28.03
N LEU A 431 8.74 1.66 26.88
CA LEU A 431 7.98 0.75 26.02
C LEU A 431 7.66 -0.57 26.73
N VAL A 432 8.63 -1.18 27.43
CA VAL A 432 8.38 -2.39 28.25
C VAL A 432 7.31 -2.13 29.30
N ALA A 433 7.34 -0.98 29.97
CA ALA A 433 6.34 -0.61 30.97
C ALA A 433 4.93 -0.45 30.36
N CYS A 434 4.82 0.19 29.19
CA CYS A 434 3.56 0.29 28.44
C CYS A 434 3.00 -1.11 28.12
N ASN A 435 3.82 -1.96 27.51
CA ASN A 435 3.40 -3.28 27.08
C ASN A 435 2.98 -4.18 28.26
N ARG A 436 3.66 -4.09 29.41
CA ARG A 436 3.26 -4.80 30.64
C ARG A 436 1.91 -4.35 31.21
N ARG A 437 1.50 -3.10 30.95
CA ARG A 437 0.19 -2.56 31.34
C ARG A 437 -0.93 -2.97 30.38
N GLY A 438 -0.61 -3.63 29.27
CA GLY A 438 -1.56 -3.93 28.19
C GLY A 438 -1.72 -2.79 27.17
N PHE A 439 -0.82 -1.81 27.19
CA PHE A 439 -0.72 -0.77 26.17
C PHE A 439 0.28 -1.23 25.11
N TRP A 440 -0.22 -1.92 24.10
CA TRP A 440 0.62 -2.67 23.16
C TRP A 440 1.20 -1.78 22.07
N THR A 441 2.48 -1.47 22.17
CA THR A 441 3.16 -0.49 21.32
C THR A 441 3.52 -1.08 19.95
N VAL A 442 3.09 -0.41 18.88
CA VAL A 442 3.29 -0.82 17.48
C VAL A 442 4.04 0.21 16.63
N GLY A 443 4.42 1.34 17.24
CA GLY A 443 5.32 2.33 16.65
C GLY A 443 5.80 3.29 17.72
N SER A 444 7.03 3.77 17.60
CA SER A 444 7.58 4.77 18.51
C SER A 444 8.81 5.42 17.91
N GLN A 445 9.10 6.66 18.31
CA GLN A 445 10.41 7.26 18.12
C GLN A 445 10.77 8.14 19.33
N PRO A 446 12.05 8.23 19.71
CA PRO A 446 12.49 9.15 20.76
C PRO A 446 12.46 10.61 20.29
N ALA A 447 12.52 11.56 21.23
CA ALA A 447 12.81 12.94 20.89
C ALA A 447 14.29 13.09 20.51
N VAL A 448 14.56 13.87 19.47
CA VAL A 448 15.92 14.17 19.00
C VAL A 448 16.03 15.65 18.73
N ASN A 449 16.95 16.34 19.40
CA ASN A 449 17.17 17.76 19.22
C ASN A 449 18.52 18.05 18.56
N GLY A 450 18.52 18.23 17.24
CA GLY A 450 19.66 18.75 16.49
C GLY A 450 20.88 17.82 16.47
N LYS A 451 20.69 16.51 16.29
CA LYS A 451 21.82 15.57 16.13
C LYS A 451 22.46 15.73 14.75
N PRO A 452 23.77 15.51 14.59
CA PRO A 452 24.40 15.55 13.27
C PRO A 452 23.73 14.58 12.29
N SER A 453 23.62 14.93 11.01
CA SER A 453 23.07 14.04 9.97
C SER A 453 23.86 12.74 9.78
N THR A 454 25.07 12.67 10.33
CA THR A 454 25.92 11.48 10.34
C THR A 454 25.86 10.71 11.66
N ASP A 455 24.94 11.05 12.56
CA ASP A 455 24.75 10.31 13.82
C ASP A 455 24.45 8.83 13.51
N PRO A 456 25.11 7.86 14.18
CA PRO A 456 24.98 6.45 13.85
C PRO A 456 23.62 5.83 14.22
N LEU A 457 22.83 6.50 15.08
CA LEU A 457 21.54 5.98 15.54
C LEU A 457 20.37 6.60 14.78
N VAL A 458 20.40 7.92 14.58
CA VAL A 458 19.27 8.70 14.04
C VAL A 458 19.62 9.54 12.81
N GLY A 459 20.88 9.51 12.37
CA GLY A 459 21.38 10.31 11.26
C GLY A 459 20.90 9.82 9.90
N TRP A 460 20.43 10.75 9.06
CA TRP A 460 20.08 10.50 7.66
C TRP A 460 20.35 11.74 6.79
N GLY A 461 20.30 11.57 5.47
CA GLY A 461 20.46 12.67 4.51
C GLY A 461 21.92 13.16 4.32
N PRO A 462 22.11 14.29 3.62
CA PRO A 462 23.45 14.81 3.30
C PRO A 462 24.31 15.10 4.54
N LYS A 463 25.63 14.91 4.41
CA LYS A 463 26.59 15.23 5.47
C LYS A 463 26.57 16.74 5.81
N GLY A 464 26.79 17.06 7.08
CA GLY A 464 26.86 18.44 7.58
C GLY A 464 25.50 19.07 7.90
N GLY A 465 24.43 18.28 7.92
CA GLY A 465 23.11 18.69 8.38
C GLY A 465 22.84 18.33 9.84
N TYR A 466 21.62 18.66 10.28
CA TYR A 466 21.11 18.37 11.62
C TYR A 466 19.71 17.76 11.56
N ILE A 467 19.47 16.74 12.38
CA ILE A 467 18.23 15.96 12.46
C ILE A 467 17.47 16.29 13.73
N TYR A 468 16.15 16.33 13.60
CA TYR A 468 15.21 16.59 14.68
C TYR A 468 14.06 15.58 14.63
N GLN A 469 13.61 15.12 15.79
CA GLN A 469 12.45 14.22 15.95
C GLN A 469 11.62 14.64 17.17
N LYS A 470 10.29 14.71 17.01
CA LYS A 470 9.35 14.76 18.14
C LYS A 470 9.14 13.36 18.68
N ALA A 471 9.03 13.19 20.00
CA ALA A 471 8.65 11.91 20.57
C ALA A 471 7.22 11.56 20.15
N PHE A 472 7.02 10.32 19.68
CA PHE A 472 5.68 9.77 19.50
C PHE A 472 5.64 8.31 19.97
N VAL A 473 4.44 7.87 20.34
CA VAL A 473 4.15 6.45 20.56
C VAL A 473 2.82 6.12 19.90
N GLU A 474 2.76 4.95 19.27
CA GLU A 474 1.54 4.33 18.81
C GLU A 474 1.32 3.01 19.52
N LEU A 475 0.09 2.80 20.00
CA LEU A 475 -0.26 1.66 20.82
C LEU A 475 -1.74 1.28 20.70
N PHE A 476 -2.03 0.00 20.90
CA PHE A 476 -3.39 -0.49 21.11
C PHE A 476 -3.77 -0.37 22.59
N VAL A 477 -4.94 0.20 22.87
CA VAL A 477 -5.51 0.38 24.22
C VAL A 477 -6.81 -0.40 24.34
N GLY A 478 -6.96 -1.14 25.44
CA GLY A 478 -8.21 -1.83 25.75
C GLY A 478 -9.36 -0.86 26.04
N PRO A 479 -10.61 -1.25 25.77
CA PRO A 479 -11.77 -0.35 25.81
C PRO A 479 -11.96 0.37 27.16
N ASP A 480 -11.61 -0.29 28.27
CA ASP A 480 -11.79 0.26 29.63
C ASP A 480 -10.87 1.46 29.94
N GLU A 481 -9.74 1.61 29.23
CA GLU A 481 -8.78 2.71 29.46
C GLU A 481 -8.91 3.84 28.43
N VAL A 482 -9.71 3.66 27.36
CA VAL A 482 -9.83 4.63 26.24
C VAL A 482 -10.31 5.99 26.72
N GLU A 483 -11.42 6.04 27.45
CA GLU A 483 -12.00 7.31 27.90
C GLU A 483 -11.04 8.06 28.83
N ARG A 484 -10.42 7.34 29.77
CA ARG A 484 -9.43 7.90 30.70
C ARG A 484 -8.21 8.44 29.96
N MET A 485 -7.70 7.73 28.96
CA MET A 485 -6.56 8.17 28.15
C MET A 485 -6.92 9.44 27.36
N VAL A 486 -8.07 9.45 26.66
CA VAL A 486 -8.53 10.62 25.88
C VAL A 486 -8.68 11.87 26.76
N GLN A 487 -9.29 11.75 27.93
CA GLN A 487 -9.45 12.87 28.86
C GLN A 487 -8.09 13.46 29.27
N LYS A 488 -7.13 12.61 29.62
CA LYS A 488 -5.77 13.05 29.97
C LYS A 488 -5.09 13.77 28.80
N LEU A 489 -5.15 13.21 27.60
CA LEU A 489 -4.51 13.79 26.42
C LEU A 489 -5.08 15.18 26.08
N ARG A 490 -6.40 15.35 26.19
CA ARG A 490 -7.06 16.66 25.98
C ARG A 490 -6.58 17.73 26.96
N THR A 491 -6.40 17.37 28.23
CA THR A 491 -5.92 18.32 29.25
C THR A 491 -4.48 18.81 29.05
N ARG A 492 -3.74 18.20 28.12
CA ARG A 492 -2.33 18.53 27.81
C ARG A 492 -2.17 19.28 26.49
N SER A 493 -3.26 19.69 25.85
CA SER A 493 -3.20 20.57 24.66
C SER A 493 -2.57 21.93 25.01
N PRO A 494 -1.77 22.57 24.13
CA PRO A 494 -1.38 22.14 22.77
C PRO A 494 -0.12 21.26 22.70
N TRP A 495 0.47 20.88 23.84
CA TRP A 495 1.73 20.12 23.88
C TRP A 495 1.59 18.68 23.41
N ILE A 496 0.36 18.14 23.40
CA ILE A 496 0.04 16.85 22.82
C ILE A 496 -0.80 17.00 21.57
N THR A 497 -0.45 16.24 20.53
CA THR A 497 -1.36 15.92 19.43
C THR A 497 -1.66 14.43 19.49
N PHE A 498 -2.94 14.03 19.35
CA PHE A 498 -3.29 12.61 19.34
C PHE A 498 -4.37 12.27 18.33
N PHE A 499 -4.37 11.01 17.90
CA PHE A 499 -5.44 10.35 17.17
C PHE A 499 -5.77 9.05 17.88
N ALA A 500 -7.05 8.78 18.07
CA ALA A 500 -7.55 7.53 18.64
C ALA A 500 -8.67 7.02 17.74
N SER A 501 -8.65 5.75 17.36
CA SER A 501 -9.72 5.19 16.54
C SER A 501 -9.96 3.71 16.78
N SER A 502 -11.24 3.34 16.75
CA SER A 502 -11.69 1.94 16.72
C SER A 502 -11.67 1.40 15.29
N ARG A 503 -11.76 0.08 15.17
CA ARG A 503 -11.91 -0.61 13.87
C ARG A 503 -13.12 -0.11 13.07
N ASP A 504 -14.21 0.26 13.74
CA ASP A 504 -15.49 0.60 13.11
C ASP A 504 -15.52 2.01 12.49
N GLY A 505 -14.40 2.72 12.52
CA GLY A 505 -14.27 4.00 11.83
C GLY A 505 -14.36 5.23 12.74
N GLU A 506 -14.68 5.07 14.03
CA GLU A 506 -14.78 6.19 14.98
C GLU A 506 -13.40 6.80 15.21
N VAL A 507 -13.26 8.12 15.02
CA VAL A 507 -11.97 8.83 15.21
C VAL A 507 -12.15 9.96 16.22
N VAL A 508 -11.29 9.98 17.24
CA VAL A 508 -11.19 11.05 18.25
C VAL A 508 -9.80 11.68 18.16
N THR A 509 -9.73 13.00 18.05
CA THR A 509 -8.47 13.76 17.93
C THR A 509 -8.62 15.18 18.47
N ASN A 510 -7.49 15.85 18.74
CA ASN A 510 -7.37 17.27 19.01
C ASN A 510 -6.64 18.06 17.89
N GLN A 511 -6.47 17.48 16.71
CA GLN A 511 -5.99 18.19 15.51
C GLN A 511 -7.16 18.92 14.81
N ALA A 512 -6.94 20.16 14.34
CA ALA A 512 -7.88 20.93 13.53
C ALA A 512 -7.76 20.63 12.02
N GLY A 513 -8.92 20.55 11.33
CA GLY A 513 -9.11 20.45 9.86
C GLY A 513 -9.45 19.03 9.36
N ASP A 514 -10.28 18.74 8.35
CA ASP A 514 -11.23 19.48 7.49
C ASP A 514 -12.67 19.04 7.84
N VAL A 515 -13.33 19.73 8.76
CA VAL A 515 -14.74 19.46 9.08
C VAL A 515 -15.51 20.69 8.62
N LEU A 516 -16.20 20.58 7.47
CA LEU A 516 -17.42 21.36 7.24
C LEU A 516 -18.22 21.30 8.54
N GLU A 517 -18.54 22.46 9.10
CA GLU A 517 -19.04 22.73 10.47
C GLU A 517 -20.29 21.94 10.94
N GLU A 518 -20.73 20.86 10.28
CA GLU A 518 -22.02 20.20 10.51
C GLU A 518 -22.02 18.88 11.30
N GLN A 519 -20.88 18.40 11.84
CA GLN A 519 -20.90 17.17 12.68
C GLN A 519 -20.42 17.36 14.13
N LEU A 520 -20.34 18.60 14.61
CA LEU A 520 -20.24 18.88 16.05
C LEU A 520 -21.63 18.80 16.71
N LYS A 521 -22.19 17.59 16.72
CA LYS A 521 -23.10 17.17 17.78
C LYS A 521 -22.46 16.00 18.49
N ILE A 522 -21.95 16.31 19.67
CA ILE A 522 -21.72 15.43 20.82
C ILE A 522 -22.41 14.08 20.62
N VAL A 523 -21.64 13.08 20.17
CA VAL A 523 -22.05 11.69 20.36
C VAL A 523 -21.91 11.45 21.86
N GLU A 524 -23.03 11.30 22.55
CA GLU A 524 -23.04 10.90 23.96
C GLU A 524 -22.21 9.62 24.13
N PHE A 525 -21.01 9.78 24.68
CA PHE A 525 -20.07 8.70 25.02
C PHE A 525 -20.71 7.57 25.85
N LYS A 526 -21.86 7.82 26.50
CA LYS A 526 -22.60 6.84 27.31
C LYS A 526 -23.24 5.69 26.53
N LYS A 527 -23.39 5.78 25.20
CA LYS A 527 -23.86 4.63 24.39
C LYS A 527 -22.73 3.67 23.98
N ILE A 528 -21.47 4.05 24.17
CA ILE A 528 -20.31 3.45 23.51
C ILE A 528 -19.75 2.22 24.25
N CYS A 529 -20.02 2.07 25.56
CA CYS A 529 -19.59 0.88 26.33
C CYS A 529 -20.75 -0.02 26.84
N GLY A 530 -22.00 0.28 26.46
CA GLY A 530 -23.19 -0.19 27.18
C GLY A 530 -24.01 -1.35 26.58
N LYS A 531 -23.55 -2.07 25.54
CA LYS A 531 -24.32 -3.19 24.98
C LYS A 531 -23.87 -4.54 25.55
N LYS A 532 -24.16 -4.80 26.83
CA LYS A 532 -24.04 -6.17 27.41
C LYS A 532 -25.05 -6.54 28.50
N GLN A 533 -26.10 -5.75 28.73
CA GLN A 533 -27.12 -6.07 29.73
C GLN A 533 -28.56 -5.87 29.23
N GLU A 534 -28.91 -6.43 28.06
CA GLU A 534 -30.33 -6.66 27.73
C GLU A 534 -30.46 -8.03 27.06
N ALA A 535 -30.21 -9.07 27.84
CA ALA A 535 -30.52 -10.45 27.47
C ALA A 535 -30.74 -11.30 28.73
N GLU A 536 -31.64 -10.88 29.63
CA GLU A 536 -32.26 -11.75 30.63
C GLU A 536 -33.31 -10.97 31.44
N SER A 537 -34.58 -11.07 31.04
CA SER A 537 -35.72 -11.33 31.94
C SER A 537 -37.04 -11.07 31.20
N GLY A 538 -37.78 -12.14 30.91
CA GLY A 538 -39.16 -12.08 30.44
C GLY A 538 -40.14 -11.68 31.56
N ALA A 539 -41.25 -11.09 31.13
CA ALA A 539 -42.39 -10.54 31.87
C ALA A 539 -42.90 -11.35 33.09
N THR A 540 -43.44 -10.72 34.14
CA THR A 540 -44.84 -10.21 34.22
C THR A 540 -45.09 -9.34 35.48
N PRO A 541 -46.14 -8.48 35.52
CA PRO A 541 -46.34 -7.48 36.57
C PRO A 541 -47.29 -7.95 37.68
N ALA A 542 -47.03 -7.54 38.92
CA ALA A 542 -48.01 -7.60 40.01
C ALA A 542 -47.97 -6.33 40.88
N SER A 543 -49.17 -5.82 41.16
CA SER A 543 -49.53 -4.65 41.94
C SER A 543 -49.22 -4.75 43.43
N GLY A 544 -48.84 -3.64 44.07
CA GLY A 544 -48.88 -3.49 45.52
C GLY A 544 -48.25 -2.19 46.03
N SER A 545 -49.08 -1.25 46.46
CA SER A 545 -48.74 -0.01 47.17
C SER A 545 -48.44 -0.24 48.66
N VAL A 546 -47.43 0.40 49.25
CA VAL A 546 -47.44 1.07 50.58
C VAL A 546 -46.25 2.06 50.68
N ASP A 547 -46.53 3.27 51.19
CA ASP A 547 -45.64 4.40 51.48
C ASP A 547 -44.60 4.18 52.59
N SER A 548 -43.41 4.81 52.45
CA SER A 548 -42.71 5.60 53.49
C SER A 548 -41.42 6.25 52.94
N PRO A 549 -41.00 7.44 53.42
CA PRO A 549 -40.07 8.32 52.71
C PRO A 549 -38.61 7.97 52.98
N VAL A 550 -37.82 7.81 51.92
CA VAL A 550 -36.35 7.74 51.98
C VAL A 550 -35.79 8.94 51.21
N GLU A 551 -34.95 9.70 51.89
CA GLU A 551 -34.28 10.90 51.40
C GLU A 551 -33.53 10.64 50.09
N THR A 552 -33.82 11.45 49.08
CA THR A 552 -33.06 11.55 47.83
C THR A 552 -31.69 12.16 48.09
N PRO A 553 -30.57 11.54 47.72
CA PRO A 553 -29.32 12.25 47.55
C PRO A 553 -29.43 13.12 46.29
N VAL A 554 -29.06 14.38 46.47
CA VAL A 554 -29.07 15.46 45.48
C VAL A 554 -28.41 15.02 44.17
N CYS A 555 -29.16 15.16 43.08
CA CYS A 555 -28.70 15.08 41.70
C CYS A 555 -27.50 16.01 41.52
N ALA A 556 -26.30 15.44 41.34
CA ALA A 556 -25.15 16.20 40.90
C ALA A 556 -25.43 16.70 39.47
N THR A 557 -25.51 18.01 39.33
CA THR A 557 -25.66 18.75 38.08
C THR A 557 -24.63 18.29 37.03
N PRO A 558 -25.00 18.23 35.73
CA PRO A 558 -24.02 18.00 34.68
C PRO A 558 -23.06 19.20 34.64
N PHE A 559 -21.79 18.95 34.94
CA PHE A 559 -20.72 19.93 34.75
C PHE A 559 -20.52 20.16 33.25
N THR A 560 -20.99 21.30 32.76
CA THR A 560 -20.54 21.87 31.48
C THR A 560 -19.15 22.45 31.72
N ASP A 561 -18.10 21.65 31.51
CA ASP A 561 -16.74 22.19 31.51
C ASP A 561 -16.50 22.88 30.17
N LYS A 562 -16.49 24.21 30.19
CA LYS A 562 -16.09 25.07 29.07
C LYS A 562 -14.56 25.12 28.99
N ASN A 563 -13.92 23.97 28.76
CA ASN A 563 -12.57 23.98 28.20
C ASN A 563 -12.75 24.01 26.69
N GLU A 564 -12.52 25.18 26.09
CA GLU A 564 -12.38 25.27 24.63
C GLU A 564 -11.22 24.34 24.24
N ASP A 565 -11.53 23.27 23.48
CA ASP A 565 -10.52 22.38 22.92
C ASP A 565 -9.55 23.24 22.10
N VAL A 566 -8.30 23.37 22.55
CA VAL A 566 -7.24 24.01 21.75
C VAL A 566 -6.86 23.01 20.67
N PHE A 567 -7.13 23.36 19.42
CA PHE A 567 -6.83 22.50 18.28
C PHE A 567 -5.45 22.80 17.69
N VAL A 568 -4.73 21.76 17.28
CA VAL A 568 -3.46 21.88 16.54
C VAL A 568 -3.75 21.90 15.05
N GLU A 569 -3.43 22.99 14.34
CA GLU A 569 -3.72 23.11 12.90
C GLU A 569 -2.72 22.36 12.01
N GLY A 570 -3.24 21.65 11.00
CA GLY A 570 -2.46 21.12 9.89
C GLY A 570 -1.61 19.88 10.22
N PRO A 571 -0.93 19.28 9.21
CA PRO A 571 -0.14 18.07 9.36
C PRO A 571 1.00 18.23 10.37
N ASN A 572 1.21 17.25 11.24
CA ASN A 572 2.23 17.34 12.29
C ASN A 572 3.53 16.69 11.82
N ALA A 573 4.52 17.52 11.43
CA ALA A 573 5.86 17.02 11.13
C ALA A 573 6.53 16.52 12.41
N VAL A 574 6.88 15.24 12.42
CA VAL A 574 7.49 14.57 13.58
C VAL A 574 8.96 14.24 13.38
N THR A 575 9.45 14.23 12.13
CA THR A 575 10.88 14.08 11.83
C THR A 575 11.27 15.02 10.71
N TRP A 576 12.35 15.78 10.89
CA TRP A 576 12.87 16.68 9.85
C TRP A 576 14.39 16.85 9.92
N GLY A 577 14.96 17.26 8.80
CA GLY A 577 16.38 17.52 8.64
C GLY A 577 16.64 18.87 8.00
N VAL A 578 17.65 19.58 8.51
CA VAL A 578 18.16 20.84 7.95
C VAL A 578 19.55 20.59 7.38
N PHE A 579 19.72 20.79 6.08
CA PHE A 579 20.95 20.44 5.36
C PHE A 579 21.55 21.65 4.63
N PRO A 580 22.89 21.78 4.56
CA PRO A 580 23.54 22.87 3.84
C PRO A 580 23.12 22.91 2.36
N GLY A 581 22.65 24.08 1.90
CA GLY A 581 22.29 24.31 0.50
C GLY A 581 21.03 23.58 0.01
N LYS A 582 20.20 23.06 0.92
CA LYS A 582 18.90 22.44 0.59
C LYS A 582 17.78 23.07 1.42
N GLU A 583 16.55 22.94 0.93
CA GLU A 583 15.35 23.21 1.73
C GLU A 583 15.21 22.17 2.86
N ILE A 584 14.37 22.49 3.85
CA ILE A 584 14.08 21.57 4.97
C ILE A 584 13.37 20.34 4.42
N ILE A 585 13.82 19.15 4.84
CA ILE A 585 13.21 17.89 4.44
C ILE A 585 12.43 17.32 5.63
N GLN A 586 11.15 16.98 5.43
CA GLN A 586 10.24 16.47 6.45
C GLN A 586 9.69 15.09 6.05
N PRO A 587 10.47 14.00 6.22
CA PRO A 587 10.08 12.69 5.70
C PRO A 587 8.94 12.03 6.47
N THR A 588 8.68 12.44 7.72
CA THR A 588 7.69 11.83 8.59
C THR A 588 6.71 12.88 9.11
N VAL A 589 5.44 12.73 8.71
CA VAL A 589 4.32 13.60 9.04
C VAL A 589 3.15 12.73 9.50
N ILE A 590 2.54 13.09 10.63
CA ILE A 590 1.36 12.42 11.15
C ILE A 590 0.16 13.36 11.00
N GLU A 591 -0.88 12.85 10.34
CA GLU A 591 -2.13 13.57 10.10
C GLU A 591 -3.31 12.60 10.12
N LYS A 592 -4.53 13.15 10.22
CA LYS A 592 -5.74 12.34 10.27
C LYS A 592 -5.87 11.36 9.10
N VAL A 593 -5.57 11.80 7.89
CA VAL A 593 -5.73 10.99 6.67
C VAL A 593 -4.78 9.80 6.66
N SER A 594 -3.49 10.01 6.96
CA SER A 594 -2.51 8.92 7.06
C SER A 594 -2.83 7.99 8.22
N PHE A 595 -3.31 8.52 9.36
CA PHE A 595 -3.67 7.71 10.52
C PHE A 595 -4.87 6.82 10.24
N VAL A 596 -5.91 7.33 9.58
CA VAL A 596 -7.09 6.53 9.21
C VAL A 596 -6.73 5.45 8.19
N ALA A 597 -5.91 5.77 7.18
CA ALA A 597 -5.45 4.78 6.22
C ALA A 597 -4.59 3.68 6.88
N TRP A 598 -3.72 4.05 7.82
CA TRP A 598 -2.94 3.09 8.59
C TRP A 598 -3.79 2.25 9.53
N ARG A 599 -4.76 2.85 10.21
CA ARG A 599 -5.65 2.16 11.15
C ARG A 599 -6.27 0.92 10.53
N ASP A 600 -6.83 1.04 9.34
CA ASP A 600 -7.49 -0.07 8.66
C ASP A 600 -6.51 -1.23 8.42
N GLU A 601 -5.28 -0.91 8.01
CA GLU A 601 -4.20 -1.89 7.87
C GLU A 601 -3.76 -2.50 9.21
N ALA A 602 -3.63 -1.68 10.26
CA ALA A 602 -3.22 -2.11 11.58
C ALA A 602 -4.20 -3.13 12.20
N PHE A 603 -5.51 -2.91 12.00
CA PHE A 603 -6.54 -3.86 12.44
C PHE A 603 -6.64 -5.09 11.55
N GLU A 604 -6.41 -4.97 10.25
CA GLU A 604 -6.36 -6.14 9.38
C GLU A 604 -5.16 -7.04 9.72
N ILE A 605 -4.04 -6.49 10.19
CA ILE A 605 -2.91 -7.29 10.70
C ILE A 605 -3.30 -8.16 11.92
N TRP A 606 -4.18 -7.68 12.82
CA TRP A 606 -4.72 -8.53 13.90
C TRP A 606 -5.48 -9.71 13.32
N ARG A 607 -6.26 -9.47 12.28
CA ARG A 607 -7.01 -10.51 11.58
C ARG A 607 -6.05 -11.49 10.91
N GLU A 608 -5.00 -11.05 10.24
CA GLU A 608 -4.01 -11.97 9.68
C GLU A 608 -3.33 -12.83 10.76
N TRP A 609 -3.05 -12.26 11.93
CA TRP A 609 -2.51 -13.01 13.06
C TRP A 609 -3.50 -14.04 13.61
N GLU A 610 -4.78 -13.70 13.76
CA GLU A 610 -5.80 -14.63 14.25
C GLU A 610 -5.91 -15.88 13.35
N HIS A 611 -5.71 -15.73 12.03
CA HIS A 611 -5.87 -16.79 11.03
C HIS A 611 -4.73 -17.81 11.01
N LEU A 612 -3.66 -17.58 11.77
CA LEU A 612 -2.65 -18.61 12.04
C LEU A 612 -3.20 -19.75 12.89
N TYR A 613 -4.29 -19.52 13.62
CA TYR A 613 -4.83 -20.45 14.61
C TYR A 613 -6.16 -21.08 14.13
N PRO A 614 -6.41 -22.37 14.42
CA PRO A 614 -7.65 -23.03 14.01
C PRO A 614 -8.92 -22.35 14.56
N LYS A 615 -10.01 -22.43 13.79
CA LYS A 615 -11.35 -22.00 14.20
C LYS A 615 -11.74 -22.56 15.57
N GLY A 616 -12.28 -21.68 16.40
CA GLY A 616 -12.76 -22.03 17.75
C GLY A 616 -11.67 -22.17 18.82
N SER A 617 -10.38 -22.13 18.45
CA SER A 617 -9.28 -22.13 19.41
C SER A 617 -9.31 -20.89 20.32
N GLU A 618 -8.77 -21.04 21.54
CA GLU A 618 -8.68 -19.93 22.50
C GLU A 618 -7.87 -18.76 21.95
N SER A 619 -6.75 -19.04 21.27
CA SER A 619 -5.90 -18.02 20.65
C SER A 619 -6.63 -17.23 19.57
N ARG A 620 -7.38 -17.92 18.70
CA ARG A 620 -8.16 -17.23 17.67
C ARG A 620 -9.23 -16.34 18.29
N LYS A 621 -9.98 -16.83 19.27
CA LYS A 621 -11.03 -16.06 19.96
C LYS A 621 -10.46 -14.82 20.67
N LEU A 622 -9.32 -14.97 21.33
CA LEU A 622 -8.62 -13.88 22.00
C LEU A 622 -8.22 -12.79 21.00
N LEU A 623 -7.50 -13.16 19.94
CA LEU A 623 -7.00 -12.19 18.95
C LEU A 623 -8.15 -11.52 18.18
N HIS A 624 -9.20 -12.28 17.89
CA HIS A 624 -10.42 -11.74 17.30
C HIS A 624 -11.07 -10.68 18.20
N GLN A 625 -11.21 -11.00 19.49
CA GLN A 625 -11.78 -10.07 20.45
C GLN A 625 -10.91 -8.81 20.60
N ILE A 626 -9.59 -8.97 20.67
CA ILE A 626 -8.65 -7.84 20.72
C ILE A 626 -8.80 -6.94 19.50
N GLY A 627 -8.74 -7.51 18.29
CA GLY A 627 -8.84 -6.76 17.04
C GLY A 627 -10.21 -6.11 16.82
N HIS A 628 -11.22 -6.50 17.59
CA HIS A 628 -12.55 -5.90 17.57
C HIS A 628 -12.73 -4.82 18.65
N ASP A 629 -12.29 -5.08 19.87
CA ASP A 629 -12.63 -4.25 21.05
C ASP A 629 -11.59 -3.15 21.33
N TYR A 630 -10.35 -3.28 20.87
CA TYR A 630 -9.27 -2.34 21.18
C TYR A 630 -9.29 -1.11 20.27
N TRP A 631 -8.69 -0.03 20.76
CA TRP A 631 -8.51 1.23 20.03
C TRP A 631 -7.05 1.44 19.69
N LEU A 632 -6.77 1.92 18.48
CA LEU A 632 -5.45 2.36 18.07
C LEU A 632 -5.25 3.82 18.48
N PHE A 633 -4.18 4.12 19.19
CA PHE A 633 -3.79 5.47 19.59
C PHE A 633 -2.45 5.84 18.96
N ASN A 634 -2.36 7.02 18.36
CA ASN A 634 -1.11 7.69 18.03
C ASN A 634 -1.01 8.98 18.83
N ILE A 635 0.08 9.15 19.58
CA ILE A 635 0.29 10.27 20.50
C ILE A 635 1.64 10.90 20.20
N VAL A 636 1.67 12.22 20.00
CA VAL A 636 2.88 13.01 19.71
C VAL A 636 3.06 14.07 20.79
N HIS A 637 4.28 14.18 21.31
CA HIS A 637 4.70 15.30 22.16
C HIS A 637 5.35 16.39 21.31
N ASN A 638 4.77 17.58 21.33
CA ASN A 638 5.19 18.70 20.48
C ASN A 638 6.40 19.45 21.04
N ASP A 639 6.67 19.37 22.35
CA ASP A 639 7.91 19.89 22.91
C ASP A 639 9.03 18.85 22.76
N ILE A 640 9.99 19.17 21.89
CA ILE A 640 11.16 18.33 21.63
C ILE A 640 12.19 18.36 22.76
N MET A 641 12.09 19.35 23.66
CA MET A 641 13.00 19.51 24.78
C MET A 641 12.61 18.61 25.97
N ASP A 642 11.35 18.18 26.01
CA ASP A 642 10.84 17.29 27.05
C ASP A 642 10.78 15.85 26.51
N GLU A 643 11.87 15.12 26.73
CA GLU A 643 12.01 13.72 26.29
C GLU A 643 11.06 12.77 27.04
N ASP A 644 10.56 13.18 28.21
CA ASP A 644 9.77 12.33 29.11
C ASP A 644 8.26 12.64 29.12
N GLY A 645 7.87 13.82 28.63
CA GLY A 645 6.49 14.31 28.72
C GLY A 645 5.43 13.37 28.14
N ILE A 646 5.73 12.63 27.06
CA ILE A 646 4.80 11.63 26.51
C ILE A 646 4.54 10.47 27.48
N TRP A 647 5.60 10.02 28.17
CA TRP A 647 5.55 8.84 29.02
C TRP A 647 4.88 9.15 30.36
N ASP A 648 5.10 10.34 30.91
CA ASP A 648 4.38 10.83 32.09
C ASP A 648 2.86 10.80 31.88
N ILE A 649 2.41 11.09 30.66
CA ILE A 649 0.99 11.11 30.32
C ILE A 649 0.47 9.68 30.14
N VAL A 650 1.13 8.88 29.29
CA VAL A 650 0.71 7.50 28.99
C VAL A 650 0.76 6.60 30.23
N MET A 651 1.73 6.81 31.12
CA MET A 651 1.95 5.94 32.29
C MET A 651 1.27 6.41 33.58
N SER A 652 0.75 7.64 33.63
CA SER A 652 -0.11 8.09 34.75
C SER A 652 -1.42 7.30 34.85
#